data_AF-A0A0A9W4Y2-F1
#
_entry.id   AF-A0A0A9W4Y2-F1
#
_cell.length_a   1.000
_cell.length_b   1.000
_cell.length_c   1.000
_cell.angle_alpha   90.00
_cell.angle_beta   90.00
_cell.angle_gamma   90.00
#
_symmetry.space_group_name_H-M   'P 1'
#
loop_
_entity.id
_entity.type
_entity.pdbx_description
1 polymer ?
#
loop_
_entity_poly.entity_id
_entity_poly.type
_entity_poly.pdbx_seq_one_letter_code
_entity_poly.pdbx_strand_id
1 'polypeptide(L)'
;MWRTWVCALFFAGAALSQQTPRQLPAIDIIRGKVINRINELWKETENWQFLAKKKSGLDAELVKEFRDICETIDFKKYPEVPHIMSEKVWTYGLIDQEQKNILGTYGTFRKLQARPDPVIFGDLWKQFANSVLNDRPNTHSSILKTLAIIEEYIDDGIEGHKNIFQLASENQEEFTCDVEQSPQQMLFNMYTTLQLTQLKAYTMVHFSWMLLRLYDQGNFTVESELLKTSYLERMSQQALALKAVMKDCKNDMWACDPKEHVEGETFTKVTKFLQGYIVNEVDLNGDNTCRENCAFYKYAKQQGCFKDQFCANQPPCRGNVVGCKFVDSDMWICQSPHFSERRYDWIEYENGRTLGQREQCTRAVKKVDSWWRYLFWHCSYCFCYCDDPQDSLSDRFFSLRPVTVDTRSNKVMTGMRFVKLNRIIHLQVQEGELLPHGEINETTVKWVPVKEFGIKDEGVEKGRDYHMLTWEHRALDLDDIQLPQGHLLTGIRIRRLGGHMNLEVQGTEFNYTSGTLTHNGSKSQWFGNDNTDGAFHEPRTAHILQNPDIPNRSSGLNKIDSRPDTFIEFTASDSDLDVAQTTVPFIDLQPVAPRPPCPLVGAGVFHKGRRYSGGFVGLKAFTFNQGKHVQDFFPDVNEAEF
;
A
#
# COMPACT_ATOMS: atom_id res chain seq x y z
N MET A 1 -62.88 24.74 -33.93
CA MET A 1 -62.31 26.02 -34.36
C MET A 1 -60.95 26.20 -33.70
N TRP A 2 -59.92 26.39 -34.52
CA TRP A 2 -58.56 26.85 -34.22
C TRP A 2 -57.63 25.96 -33.36
N ARG A 3 -56.88 25.10 -34.05
CA ARG A 3 -55.55 24.61 -33.64
C ARG A 3 -54.50 25.49 -34.33
N THR A 4 -53.70 26.23 -33.57
CA THR A 4 -52.51 26.94 -34.04
C THR A 4 -51.30 26.02 -34.05
N TRP A 5 -50.66 25.91 -35.21
CA TRP A 5 -49.35 25.30 -35.40
C TRP A 5 -48.27 26.38 -35.24
N VAL A 6 -47.23 26.10 -34.47
CA VAL A 6 -45.98 26.86 -34.48
C VAL A 6 -44.85 25.88 -34.78
N CYS A 7 -44.21 26.06 -35.93
CA CYS A 7 -42.97 25.40 -36.30
C CYS A 7 -41.81 26.01 -35.52
N ALA A 8 -40.99 25.17 -34.86
CA ALA A 8 -39.69 25.56 -34.33
C ALA A 8 -38.60 24.78 -35.09
N LEU A 9 -37.86 25.50 -35.91
CA LEU A 9 -36.61 25.06 -36.56
C LEU A 9 -35.53 24.87 -35.48
N PHE A 10 -35.03 23.66 -35.31
CA PHE A 10 -33.81 23.39 -34.55
C PHE A 10 -32.59 23.58 -35.47
N PHE A 11 -31.84 24.64 -35.25
CA PHE A 11 -30.46 24.76 -35.75
C PHE A 11 -29.56 23.86 -34.89
N ALA A 12 -29.02 22.81 -35.50
CA ALA A 12 -27.93 22.03 -34.91
C ALA A 12 -26.63 22.83 -35.04
N GLY A 13 -26.19 23.44 -33.94
CA GLY A 13 -24.84 23.99 -33.83
C GLY A 13 -23.84 22.87 -33.53
N ALA A 14 -22.91 22.63 -34.45
CA ALA A 14 -21.75 21.79 -34.22
C ALA A 14 -20.83 22.46 -33.18
N ALA A 15 -20.89 21.99 -31.93
CA ALA A 15 -19.90 22.34 -30.93
C ALA A 15 -18.62 21.53 -31.21
N LEU A 16 -17.62 22.20 -31.79
CA LEU A 16 -16.23 21.74 -31.78
C LEU A 16 -15.79 21.60 -30.31
N SER A 17 -15.86 20.39 -29.76
CA SER A 17 -15.19 20.09 -28.50
C SER A 17 -13.70 20.22 -28.73
N GLN A 18 -13.06 21.22 -28.13
CA GLN A 18 -11.62 21.21 -27.93
C GLN A 18 -11.30 19.97 -27.09
N GLN A 19 -10.92 18.87 -27.74
CA GLN A 19 -10.40 17.69 -27.05
C GLN A 19 -9.14 18.13 -26.31
N THR A 20 -9.21 18.22 -24.99
CA THR A 20 -8.02 18.31 -24.15
C THR A 20 -7.03 17.21 -24.57
N PRO A 21 -5.73 17.53 -24.73
CA PRO A 21 -4.74 16.55 -25.17
C PRO A 21 -4.83 15.30 -24.30
N ARG A 22 -4.95 14.13 -24.94
CA ARG A 22 -5.07 12.86 -24.25
C ARG A 22 -3.83 12.61 -23.40
N GLN A 23 -4.02 12.45 -22.10
CA GLN A 23 -2.94 12.13 -21.15
C GLN A 23 -2.64 10.64 -21.23
N LEU A 24 -1.45 10.28 -21.73
CA LEU A 24 -1.02 8.90 -21.99
C LEU A 24 0.10 8.46 -21.03
N PRO A 25 0.17 7.18 -20.64
CA PRO A 25 1.32 6.63 -19.93
C PRO A 25 2.55 6.57 -20.84
N ALA A 26 3.74 6.49 -20.23
CA ALA A 26 5.01 6.48 -20.95
C ALA A 26 5.09 5.38 -22.03
N ILE A 27 4.55 4.18 -21.75
CA ILE A 27 4.56 3.05 -22.69
C ILE A 27 3.78 3.35 -23.98
N ASP A 28 2.63 4.02 -23.88
CA ASP A 28 1.81 4.35 -25.06
C ASP A 28 2.47 5.44 -25.90
N ILE A 29 3.17 6.38 -25.26
CA ILE A 29 3.95 7.41 -25.95
C ILE A 29 5.12 6.80 -26.70
N ILE A 30 5.85 5.88 -26.06
CA ILE A 30 6.96 5.15 -26.70
C ILE A 30 6.43 4.34 -27.88
N ARG A 31 5.32 3.61 -27.70
CA ARG A 31 4.66 2.86 -28.78
C ARG A 31 4.32 3.76 -29.97
N GLY A 32 3.67 4.90 -29.72
CA GLY A 32 3.32 5.86 -30.76
C GLY A 32 4.54 6.37 -31.53
N LYS A 33 5.63 6.73 -30.84
CA LYS A 33 6.88 7.17 -31.47
C LYS A 33 7.50 6.08 -32.36
N VAL A 34 7.55 4.85 -31.86
CA VAL A 34 8.14 3.70 -32.57
C VAL A 34 7.34 3.36 -33.82
N ILE A 35 6.01 3.23 -33.71
CA ILE A 35 5.14 2.93 -34.85
C ILE A 35 5.25 4.03 -35.92
N ASN A 36 5.19 5.30 -35.51
CA ASN A 36 5.29 6.41 -36.45
C ASN A 36 6.63 6.40 -37.19
N ARG A 37 7.75 6.17 -36.50
CA ARG A 37 9.06 6.09 -37.15
C ARG A 37 9.13 4.90 -38.11
N ILE A 38 8.66 3.72 -37.70
CA ILE A 38 8.64 2.54 -38.59
C ILE A 38 7.80 2.80 -39.85
N ASN A 39 6.66 3.49 -39.73
CA ASN A 39 5.82 3.85 -40.88
C ASN A 39 6.51 4.83 -41.83
N GLU A 40 7.26 5.80 -41.31
CA GLU A 40 8.09 6.69 -42.14
C GLU A 40 9.16 5.91 -42.88
N LEU A 41 9.86 5.00 -42.20
CA LEU A 41 10.90 4.18 -42.80
C LEU A 41 10.36 3.31 -43.95
N TRP A 42 9.16 2.73 -43.83
CA TRP A 42 8.54 2.00 -44.94
C TRP A 42 8.35 2.87 -46.19
N LYS A 43 8.02 4.16 -46.05
CA LYS A 43 7.91 5.09 -47.19
C LYS A 43 9.27 5.45 -47.77
N GLU A 44 10.31 5.48 -46.94
CA GLU A 44 11.67 5.82 -47.35
C GLU A 44 12.43 4.64 -48.00
N THR A 45 12.05 3.39 -47.72
CA THR A 45 12.77 2.18 -48.17
C THR A 45 12.94 2.07 -49.70
N GLU A 46 12.08 2.69 -50.50
CA GLU A 46 12.25 2.75 -51.97
C GLU A 46 13.52 3.51 -52.37
N ASN A 47 13.87 4.56 -51.64
CA ASN A 47 15.10 5.33 -51.87
C ASN A 47 16.35 4.60 -51.35
N TRP A 48 16.18 3.68 -50.40
CA TRP A 48 17.28 2.96 -49.78
C TRP A 48 17.88 1.91 -50.69
N GLN A 49 17.10 1.23 -51.53
CA GLN A 49 17.63 0.34 -52.57
C GLN A 49 18.58 1.06 -53.54
N PHE A 50 18.34 2.36 -53.79
CA PHE A 50 19.20 3.22 -54.61
C PHE A 50 20.45 3.71 -53.86
N LEU A 51 20.30 4.12 -52.58
CA LEU A 51 21.41 4.57 -51.73
C LEU A 51 22.38 3.45 -51.34
N ALA A 52 21.84 2.25 -51.11
CA ALA A 52 22.55 1.02 -50.78
C ALA A 52 23.58 0.59 -51.83
N LYS A 53 23.34 0.92 -53.11
CA LYS A 53 24.29 0.68 -54.20
C LYS A 53 25.46 1.68 -54.20
N LYS A 54 25.38 2.78 -53.44
CA LYS A 54 26.26 3.96 -53.62
C LYS A 54 27.10 4.33 -52.39
N LYS A 55 26.74 3.92 -51.16
CA LYS A 55 27.53 4.21 -49.93
C LYS A 55 27.50 3.04 -48.93
N SER A 56 28.68 2.67 -48.44
CA SER A 56 28.95 1.93 -47.18
C SER A 56 28.08 0.71 -46.84
N GLY A 57 27.67 -0.08 -47.84
CA GLY A 57 26.97 -1.37 -47.64
C GLY A 57 25.45 -1.24 -47.46
N LEU A 58 24.74 -2.30 -47.86
CA LEU A 58 23.30 -2.26 -48.20
C LEU A 58 22.38 -1.96 -47.01
N ASP A 59 22.81 -2.28 -45.80
CA ASP A 59 21.99 -2.41 -44.58
C ASP A 59 22.38 -1.42 -43.46
N ALA A 60 23.49 -0.68 -43.64
CA ALA A 60 24.08 0.14 -42.58
C ALA A 60 23.13 1.24 -42.04
N GLU A 61 22.40 1.93 -42.93
CA GLU A 61 21.48 3.00 -42.53
C GLU A 61 20.24 2.44 -41.82
N LEU A 62 19.65 1.35 -42.34
CA LEU A 62 18.53 0.66 -41.71
C LEU A 62 18.90 0.17 -40.30
N VAL A 63 20.09 -0.41 -40.13
CA VAL A 63 20.59 -0.86 -38.82
C VAL A 63 20.71 0.30 -37.84
N LYS A 64 21.21 1.46 -38.29
CA LYS A 64 21.33 2.67 -37.48
C LYS A 64 19.97 3.20 -37.05
N GLU A 65 19.01 3.31 -37.96
CA GLU A 65 17.65 3.75 -37.65
C GLU A 65 16.97 2.85 -36.62
N PHE A 66 17.06 1.53 -36.80
CA PHE A 66 16.50 0.60 -35.84
C PHE A 66 17.27 0.54 -34.51
N ARG A 67 18.53 0.96 -34.48
CA ARG A 67 19.27 1.12 -33.23
C ARG A 67 18.67 2.26 -32.41
N ASP A 68 18.38 3.39 -33.04
CA ASP A 68 17.82 4.59 -32.40
C ASP A 68 16.35 4.34 -31.95
N ILE A 69 15.57 3.60 -32.75
CA ILE A 69 14.24 3.09 -32.35
C ILE A 69 14.36 2.21 -31.10
N CYS A 70 15.33 1.29 -31.08
CA CYS A 70 15.53 0.39 -29.95
C CYS A 70 16.01 1.13 -28.70
N GLU A 71 16.84 2.17 -28.83
CA GLU A 71 17.21 3.04 -27.71
C GLU A 71 15.99 3.75 -27.10
N THR A 72 15.03 4.15 -27.95
CA THR A 72 13.75 4.75 -27.49
C THR A 72 12.93 3.74 -26.68
N ILE A 73 12.89 2.46 -27.09
CA ILE A 73 12.19 1.39 -26.37
C ILE A 73 12.93 1.07 -25.06
N ASP A 74 14.25 0.90 -25.13
CA ASP A 74 15.10 0.50 -24.00
C ASP A 74 15.19 1.58 -22.90
N PHE A 75 14.83 2.84 -23.20
CA PHE A 75 14.69 3.89 -22.20
C PHE A 75 13.66 3.53 -21.11
N LYS A 76 12.60 2.79 -21.47
CA LYS A 76 11.62 2.31 -20.49
C LYS A 76 12.07 0.99 -19.90
N LYS A 77 12.42 1.03 -18.61
CA LYS A 77 12.70 -0.15 -17.80
C LYS A 77 11.43 -1.01 -17.65
N TYR A 78 11.61 -2.33 -17.72
CA TYR A 78 10.54 -3.27 -17.38
C TYR A 78 10.15 -3.10 -15.91
N PRO A 79 8.86 -2.90 -15.60
CA PRO A 79 8.41 -2.91 -14.23
C PRO A 79 8.53 -4.33 -13.65
N GLU A 80 8.72 -4.41 -12.34
CA GLU A 80 8.74 -5.69 -11.65
C GLU A 80 7.33 -6.27 -11.59
N VAL A 81 7.16 -7.50 -12.07
CA VAL A 81 5.96 -8.31 -11.85
C VAL A 81 6.35 -9.44 -10.89
N PRO A 82 5.71 -9.54 -9.72
CA PRO A 82 6.09 -10.54 -8.71
C PRO A 82 6.03 -11.97 -9.23
N HIS A 83 7.01 -12.81 -8.87
CA HIS A 83 7.10 -14.20 -9.34
C HIS A 83 5.85 -15.03 -9.03
N ILE A 84 5.19 -14.74 -7.89
CA ILE A 84 3.94 -15.38 -7.48
C ILE A 84 2.83 -15.25 -8.54
N MET A 85 2.86 -14.21 -9.38
CA MET A 85 1.93 -14.07 -10.50
C MET A 85 2.03 -15.25 -11.47
N SER A 86 3.24 -15.62 -11.87
CA SER A 86 3.48 -16.77 -12.76
C SER A 86 3.18 -18.11 -12.09
N GLU A 87 3.25 -18.19 -10.75
CA GLU A 87 2.93 -19.40 -10.00
C GLU A 87 1.42 -19.61 -9.85
N LYS A 88 0.65 -18.55 -9.60
CA LYS A 88 -0.80 -18.64 -9.36
C LYS A 88 -1.64 -18.50 -10.61
N VAL A 89 -1.19 -17.70 -11.58
CA VAL A 89 -1.87 -17.56 -12.88
C VAL A 89 -1.09 -18.36 -13.90
N TRP A 90 -1.42 -19.64 -14.05
CA TRP A 90 -0.72 -20.57 -14.95
C TRP A 90 -0.58 -20.03 -16.38
N THR A 91 -1.65 -19.42 -16.91
CA THR A 91 -1.65 -18.80 -18.24
C THR A 91 -0.60 -17.67 -18.33
N TYR A 92 -0.42 -16.88 -17.27
CA TYR A 92 0.64 -15.88 -17.22
C TYR A 92 2.02 -16.53 -17.21
N GLY A 93 2.18 -17.65 -16.50
CA GLY A 93 3.41 -18.44 -16.52
C GLY A 93 3.80 -18.92 -17.93
N LEU A 94 2.83 -19.28 -18.78
CA LEU A 94 3.07 -19.59 -20.19
C LEU A 94 3.47 -18.35 -20.98
N ILE A 95 2.75 -17.24 -20.80
CA ILE A 95 3.08 -15.98 -21.45
C ILE A 95 4.50 -15.52 -21.07
N ASP A 96 4.89 -15.64 -19.81
CA ASP A 96 6.24 -15.29 -19.33
C ASP A 96 7.35 -16.13 -20.00
N GLN A 97 7.09 -17.41 -20.31
CA GLN A 97 8.02 -18.24 -21.08
C GLN A 97 8.18 -17.72 -22.53
N GLU A 98 7.07 -17.40 -23.18
CA GLU A 98 7.10 -16.85 -24.54
C GLU A 98 7.74 -15.45 -24.59
N GLN A 99 7.50 -14.61 -23.58
CA GLN A 99 8.17 -13.32 -23.46
C GLN A 99 9.70 -13.48 -23.36
N LYS A 100 10.20 -14.50 -22.63
CA LYS A 100 11.64 -14.78 -22.55
C LYS A 100 12.24 -15.14 -23.92
N ASN A 101 11.50 -15.82 -24.80
CA ASN A 101 11.94 -16.08 -26.17
C ASN A 101 12.13 -14.77 -26.97
N ILE A 102 11.13 -13.87 -26.92
CA ILE A 102 11.23 -12.55 -27.55
C ILE A 102 12.41 -11.76 -26.98
N LEU A 103 12.56 -11.71 -25.66
CA LEU A 103 13.61 -10.92 -25.00
C LEU A 103 15.01 -11.48 -25.28
N GLY A 104 15.17 -12.80 -25.36
CA GLY A 104 16.42 -13.44 -25.76
C GLY A 104 16.82 -13.10 -27.20
N THR A 105 15.85 -13.14 -28.12
CA THR A 105 16.06 -12.75 -29.52
C THR A 105 16.34 -11.25 -29.65
N TYR A 106 15.65 -10.42 -28.90
CA TYR A 106 15.89 -8.97 -28.82
C TYR A 106 17.29 -8.66 -28.26
N GLY A 107 17.74 -9.39 -27.25
CA GLY A 107 19.12 -9.28 -26.75
C GLY A 107 20.16 -9.61 -27.83
N THR A 108 19.88 -10.60 -28.67
CA THR A 108 20.72 -10.92 -29.85
C THR A 108 20.67 -9.79 -30.88
N PHE A 109 19.49 -9.22 -31.13
CA PHE A 109 19.30 -8.08 -32.02
C PHE A 109 20.17 -6.89 -31.60
N ARG A 110 20.10 -6.48 -30.32
CA ARG A 110 20.92 -5.38 -29.77
C ARG A 110 22.42 -5.67 -29.85
N LYS A 111 22.85 -6.91 -29.60
CA LYS A 111 24.26 -7.31 -29.74
C LYS A 111 24.78 -7.22 -31.18
N LEU A 112 23.93 -7.52 -32.17
CA LEU A 112 24.29 -7.35 -33.59
C LEU A 112 24.39 -5.86 -33.97
N GLN A 113 23.48 -5.02 -33.47
CA GLN A 113 23.50 -3.55 -33.69
C GLN A 113 24.71 -2.85 -33.05
N ALA A 114 25.30 -3.42 -32.00
CA ALA A 114 26.46 -2.85 -31.31
C ALA A 114 27.80 -3.05 -32.05
N ARG A 115 27.81 -3.76 -33.19
CA ARG A 115 29.04 -4.06 -33.94
C ARG A 115 29.50 -2.87 -34.79
N PRO A 116 30.83 -2.69 -34.98
CA PRO A 116 31.38 -1.48 -35.60
C PRO A 116 31.16 -1.38 -37.12
N ASP A 117 30.89 -2.49 -37.82
CA ASP A 117 30.67 -2.50 -39.27
C ASP A 117 29.51 -3.44 -39.64
N PRO A 118 28.30 -2.92 -39.95
CA PRO A 118 27.15 -3.76 -40.33
C PRO A 118 27.34 -4.48 -41.67
N VAL A 119 28.16 -3.95 -42.58
CA VAL A 119 28.35 -4.47 -43.95
C VAL A 119 29.02 -5.83 -43.96
N ILE A 120 29.96 -6.06 -43.02
CA ILE A 120 30.71 -7.31 -42.89
C ILE A 120 29.81 -8.47 -42.43
N PHE A 121 28.60 -8.17 -41.92
CA PHE A 121 27.72 -9.14 -41.27
C PHE A 121 26.38 -9.37 -41.97
N GLY A 122 26.25 -9.02 -43.26
CA GLY A 122 24.99 -9.19 -44.01
C GLY A 122 24.39 -10.60 -43.92
N ASP A 123 25.21 -11.66 -43.92
CA ASP A 123 24.73 -13.03 -43.74
C ASP A 123 24.18 -13.30 -42.33
N LEU A 124 24.76 -12.70 -41.29
CA LEU A 124 24.23 -12.80 -39.92
C LEU A 124 22.89 -12.07 -39.81
N TRP A 125 22.74 -10.93 -40.48
CA TRP A 125 21.49 -10.20 -40.53
C TRP A 125 20.38 -10.98 -41.25
N LYS A 126 20.70 -11.66 -42.35
CA LYS A 126 19.77 -12.59 -43.02
C LYS A 126 19.39 -13.77 -42.12
N GLN A 127 20.36 -14.37 -41.43
CA GLN A 127 20.08 -15.46 -40.48
C GLN A 127 19.21 -15.00 -39.31
N PHE A 128 19.42 -13.79 -38.82
CA PHE A 128 18.59 -13.16 -37.78
C PHE A 128 17.16 -12.94 -38.29
N ALA A 129 17.00 -12.30 -39.45
CA ALA A 129 15.70 -12.07 -40.08
C ALA A 129 14.94 -13.39 -40.30
N ASN A 130 15.64 -14.42 -40.77
CA ASN A 130 15.04 -15.74 -40.94
C ASN A 130 14.58 -16.36 -39.61
N SER A 131 15.31 -16.20 -38.49
CA SER A 131 14.81 -16.66 -37.18
C SER A 131 13.64 -15.86 -36.62
N VAL A 132 13.54 -14.57 -36.96
CA VAL A 132 12.42 -13.73 -36.52
C VAL A 132 11.13 -14.12 -37.24
N LEU A 133 11.24 -14.44 -38.53
CA LEU A 133 10.09 -14.68 -39.40
C LEU A 133 9.69 -16.16 -39.51
N ASN A 134 10.67 -17.06 -39.59
CA ASN A 134 10.45 -18.47 -39.90
C ASN A 134 10.83 -19.39 -38.73
N ASP A 135 10.03 -20.42 -38.51
CA ASP A 135 10.29 -21.45 -37.51
C ASP A 135 11.59 -22.19 -37.82
N ARG A 136 12.37 -22.48 -36.78
CA ARG A 136 13.51 -23.40 -36.88
C ARG A 136 13.07 -24.79 -36.44
N PRO A 137 13.44 -25.86 -37.17
CA PRO A 137 13.17 -27.22 -36.72
C PRO A 137 13.70 -27.45 -35.30
N ASN A 138 12.86 -27.96 -34.41
CA ASN A 138 13.22 -28.51 -33.09
C ASN A 138 13.93 -27.56 -32.10
N THR A 139 13.79 -26.23 -32.22
CA THR A 139 14.45 -25.28 -31.30
C THR A 139 13.47 -24.29 -30.67
N HIS A 140 12.97 -23.29 -31.41
CA HIS A 140 12.02 -22.30 -30.91
C HIS A 140 11.10 -21.81 -32.03
N SER A 141 9.87 -21.42 -31.68
CA SER A 141 8.98 -20.70 -32.58
C SER A 141 9.59 -19.36 -33.01
N SER A 142 9.32 -18.96 -34.25
CA SER A 142 9.72 -17.63 -34.74
C SER A 142 9.08 -16.53 -33.89
N ILE A 143 9.68 -15.35 -33.86
CA ILE A 143 9.12 -14.22 -33.10
C ILE A 143 7.73 -13.84 -33.61
N LEU A 144 7.50 -13.92 -34.93
CA LEU A 144 6.19 -13.69 -35.51
C LEU A 144 5.15 -14.69 -34.99
N LYS A 145 5.51 -15.97 -34.85
CA LYS A 145 4.63 -17.00 -34.29
C LYS A 145 4.45 -16.87 -32.78
N THR A 146 5.52 -16.59 -32.04
CA THR A 146 5.45 -16.35 -30.58
C THR A 146 4.55 -15.17 -30.25
N LEU A 147 4.51 -14.10 -31.08
CA LEU A 147 3.54 -13.02 -30.92
C LEU A 147 2.08 -13.50 -30.98
N ALA A 148 1.75 -14.36 -31.94
CA ALA A 148 0.41 -14.93 -32.06
C ALA A 148 0.05 -15.87 -30.89
N ILE A 149 1.03 -16.63 -30.39
CA ILE A 149 0.85 -17.49 -29.21
C ILE A 149 0.57 -16.64 -27.95
N ILE A 150 1.33 -15.57 -27.75
CA ILE A 150 1.10 -14.65 -26.60
C ILE A 150 -0.29 -14.04 -26.68
N GLU A 151 -0.73 -13.64 -27.87
CA GLU A 151 -2.09 -13.12 -28.08
C GLU A 151 -3.16 -14.12 -27.67
N GLU A 152 -3.08 -15.36 -28.15
CA GLU A 152 -4.04 -16.43 -27.82
C GLU A 152 -4.12 -16.68 -26.31
N TYR A 153 -3.00 -16.58 -25.59
CA TYR A 153 -2.98 -16.70 -24.13
C TYR A 153 -3.49 -15.46 -23.39
N ILE A 154 -3.41 -14.28 -24.00
CA ILE A 154 -3.94 -13.05 -23.42
C ILE A 154 -5.47 -13.07 -23.52
N ASP A 155 -5.99 -13.38 -24.70
CA ASP A 155 -7.42 -13.51 -25.00
C ASP A 155 -7.59 -14.45 -26.21
N ASP A 156 -8.28 -15.58 -26.01
CA ASP A 156 -8.50 -16.57 -27.05
C ASP A 156 -9.71 -16.23 -27.95
N GLY A 157 -10.42 -15.15 -27.65
CA GLY A 157 -11.59 -14.70 -28.40
C GLY A 157 -12.81 -15.61 -28.27
N ILE A 158 -12.80 -16.58 -27.36
CA ILE A 158 -13.92 -17.49 -27.13
C ILE A 158 -14.89 -16.84 -26.13
N GLU A 159 -16.15 -16.70 -26.56
CA GLU A 159 -17.18 -16.10 -25.72
C GLU A 159 -17.32 -16.85 -24.38
N GLY A 160 -17.19 -16.11 -23.28
CA GLY A 160 -17.28 -16.64 -21.92
C GLY A 160 -15.94 -17.11 -21.32
N HIS A 161 -14.86 -17.18 -22.10
CA HIS A 161 -13.52 -17.38 -21.56
C HIS A 161 -12.99 -16.07 -20.96
N LYS A 162 -12.13 -16.19 -19.95
CA LYS A 162 -11.56 -15.05 -19.24
C LYS A 162 -10.21 -14.69 -19.82
N ASN A 163 -10.00 -13.40 -20.10
CA ASN A 163 -8.69 -12.90 -20.49
C ASN A 163 -7.72 -12.87 -19.29
N ILE A 164 -6.44 -12.68 -19.58
CA ILE A 164 -5.38 -12.74 -18.57
C ILE A 164 -5.54 -11.71 -17.44
N PHE A 165 -6.09 -10.52 -17.72
CA PHE A 165 -6.30 -9.49 -16.71
C PHE A 165 -7.44 -9.86 -15.75
N GLN A 166 -8.49 -10.49 -16.27
CA GLN A 166 -9.59 -11.02 -15.46
C GLN A 166 -9.09 -12.14 -14.54
N LEU A 167 -8.31 -13.10 -15.07
CA LEU A 167 -7.71 -14.17 -14.28
C LEU A 167 -6.80 -13.62 -13.17
N ALA A 168 -5.97 -12.62 -13.47
CA ALA A 168 -5.09 -12.00 -12.47
C ALA A 168 -5.88 -11.25 -11.37
N SER A 169 -6.98 -10.57 -11.73
CA SER A 169 -7.83 -9.86 -10.76
C SER A 169 -8.59 -10.79 -9.83
N GLU A 170 -9.05 -11.94 -10.31
CA GLU A 170 -9.74 -12.93 -9.46
C GLU A 170 -8.82 -13.52 -8.39
N ASN A 171 -7.52 -13.55 -8.66
CA ASN A 171 -6.50 -14.03 -7.72
C ASN A 171 -5.90 -12.91 -6.85
N GLN A 172 -6.45 -11.68 -6.86
CA GLN A 172 -5.87 -10.53 -6.16
C GLN A 172 -5.60 -10.76 -4.66
N GLU A 173 -6.46 -11.53 -3.98
CA GLU A 173 -6.31 -11.87 -2.56
C GLU A 173 -5.11 -12.78 -2.30
N GLU A 174 -4.73 -13.63 -3.26
CA GLU A 174 -3.56 -14.50 -3.14
C GLU A 174 -2.24 -13.73 -3.25
N PHE A 175 -2.25 -12.58 -3.92
CA PHE A 175 -1.04 -11.77 -4.09
C PHE A 175 -0.84 -10.76 -2.97
N THR A 176 -1.92 -10.31 -2.33
CA THR A 176 -1.93 -9.10 -1.48
C THR A 176 -0.87 -9.12 -0.38
N CYS A 177 -0.52 -10.30 0.16
CA CYS A 177 0.47 -10.42 1.25
C CYS A 177 1.90 -10.71 0.81
N ASP A 178 2.11 -11.22 -0.39
CA ASP A 178 3.43 -11.65 -0.88
C ASP A 178 4.04 -10.63 -1.85
N VAL A 179 3.32 -9.54 -2.13
CA VAL A 179 3.73 -8.51 -3.10
C VAL A 179 3.69 -7.12 -2.50
N GLU A 180 4.75 -6.36 -2.73
CA GLU A 180 4.81 -4.94 -2.39
C GLU A 180 4.14 -4.09 -3.50
N GLN A 181 2.95 -4.48 -3.95
CA GLN A 181 2.19 -3.78 -5.00
C GLN A 181 0.69 -3.84 -4.67
N SER A 182 -0.04 -2.76 -4.98
CA SER A 182 -1.50 -2.88 -5.00
C SER A 182 -1.96 -3.75 -6.17
N PRO A 183 -3.15 -4.38 -6.10
CA PRO A 183 -3.71 -5.12 -7.23
C PRO A 183 -3.76 -4.31 -8.53
N GLN A 184 -4.19 -3.04 -8.47
CA GLN A 184 -4.19 -2.15 -9.64
C GLN A 184 -2.79 -1.90 -10.20
N GLN A 185 -1.78 -1.67 -9.34
CA GLN A 185 -0.41 -1.46 -9.78
C GLN A 185 0.16 -2.71 -10.45
N MET A 186 -0.09 -3.88 -9.85
CA MET A 186 0.33 -5.17 -10.39
C MET A 186 -0.23 -5.42 -11.79
N LEU A 187 -1.53 -5.19 -12.00
CA LEU A 187 -2.17 -5.32 -13.32
C LEU A 187 -1.58 -4.34 -14.35
N PHE A 188 -1.31 -3.10 -13.95
CA PHE A 188 -0.69 -2.13 -14.84
C PHE A 188 0.77 -2.47 -15.17
N ASN A 189 1.53 -3.00 -14.21
CA ASN A 189 2.89 -3.49 -14.43
C ASN A 189 2.88 -4.70 -15.38
N MET A 190 1.95 -5.63 -15.20
CA MET A 190 1.72 -6.76 -16.11
C MET A 190 1.43 -6.27 -17.52
N TYR A 191 0.48 -5.34 -17.69
CA TYR A 191 0.19 -4.72 -18.98
C TYR A 191 1.44 -4.09 -19.59
N THR A 192 2.17 -3.26 -18.85
CA THR A 192 3.36 -2.57 -19.35
C THR A 192 4.43 -3.55 -19.82
N THR A 193 4.64 -4.65 -19.08
CA THR A 193 5.58 -5.72 -19.45
C THR A 193 5.17 -6.41 -20.76
N LEU A 194 3.89 -6.77 -20.90
CA LEU A 194 3.35 -7.35 -22.15
C LEU A 194 3.52 -6.39 -23.32
N GLN A 195 3.24 -5.12 -23.11
CA GLN A 195 3.27 -4.08 -24.13
C GLN A 195 4.70 -3.79 -24.62
N LEU A 196 5.66 -3.69 -23.71
CA LEU A 196 7.08 -3.54 -24.06
C LEU A 196 7.58 -4.74 -24.86
N THR A 197 7.26 -5.97 -24.43
CA THR A 197 7.72 -7.18 -25.11
C THR A 197 7.12 -7.29 -26.50
N GLN A 198 5.82 -7.04 -26.65
CA GLN A 198 5.17 -7.04 -27.96
C GLN A 198 5.71 -5.93 -28.88
N LEU A 199 6.02 -4.73 -28.36
CA LEU A 199 6.64 -3.66 -29.14
C LEU A 199 8.06 -4.01 -29.63
N LYS A 200 8.85 -4.70 -28.79
CA LYS A 200 10.18 -5.23 -29.16
C LYS A 200 10.07 -6.26 -30.28
N ALA A 201 9.12 -7.18 -30.19
CA ALA A 201 8.86 -8.16 -31.24
C ALA A 201 8.40 -7.50 -32.55
N TYR A 202 7.42 -6.59 -32.48
CA TYR A 202 6.95 -5.78 -33.61
C TYR A 202 8.11 -5.10 -34.34
N THR A 203 9.00 -4.46 -33.58
CA THR A 203 10.20 -3.79 -34.11
C THR A 203 11.14 -4.77 -34.83
N MET A 204 11.42 -5.93 -34.24
CA MET A 204 12.28 -6.94 -34.87
C MET A 204 11.69 -7.51 -36.16
N VAL A 205 10.37 -7.72 -36.21
CA VAL A 205 9.68 -8.23 -37.40
C VAL A 205 9.75 -7.22 -38.54
N HIS A 206 9.44 -5.94 -38.28
CA HIS A 206 9.56 -4.89 -39.31
C HIS A 206 10.98 -4.69 -39.79
N PHE A 207 11.97 -4.70 -38.89
CA PHE A 207 13.38 -4.67 -39.29
C PHE A 207 13.71 -5.81 -40.26
N SER A 208 13.28 -7.03 -39.92
CA SER A 208 13.56 -8.25 -40.70
C SER A 208 12.97 -8.17 -42.10
N TRP A 209 11.71 -7.72 -42.24
CA TRP A 209 11.09 -7.55 -43.55
C TRP A 209 11.73 -6.44 -44.39
N MET A 210 12.01 -5.27 -43.80
CA MET A 210 12.71 -4.19 -44.51
C MET A 210 14.09 -4.63 -44.99
N LEU A 211 14.83 -5.34 -44.14
CA LEU A 211 16.15 -5.86 -44.47
C LEU A 211 16.09 -6.86 -45.65
N LEU A 212 15.14 -7.81 -45.62
CA LEU A 212 14.97 -8.78 -46.70
C LEU A 212 14.55 -8.10 -48.01
N ARG A 213 13.74 -7.03 -47.93
CA ARG A 213 13.40 -6.20 -49.09
C ARG A 213 14.61 -5.47 -49.67
N LEU A 214 15.51 -4.96 -48.83
CA LEU A 214 16.78 -4.39 -49.29
C LEU A 214 17.63 -5.44 -50.02
N TYR A 215 17.61 -6.69 -49.55
CA TYR A 215 18.31 -7.81 -50.18
C TYR A 215 17.58 -8.44 -51.38
N ASP A 216 16.53 -7.81 -51.92
CA ASP A 216 15.72 -8.31 -53.03
C ASP A 216 15.09 -9.71 -52.76
N GLN A 217 14.77 -10.02 -51.50
CA GLN A 217 14.19 -11.31 -51.08
C GLN A 217 12.67 -11.28 -50.85
N GLY A 218 11.99 -10.19 -51.25
CA GLY A 218 10.53 -10.03 -51.16
C GLY A 218 10.12 -8.58 -50.89
N ASN A 219 8.85 -8.23 -51.13
CA ASN A 219 8.36 -6.85 -50.95
C ASN A 219 7.77 -6.58 -49.55
N PHE A 220 7.21 -7.60 -48.90
CA PHE A 220 6.71 -7.61 -47.50
C PHE A 220 5.79 -6.46 -47.07
N THR A 221 5.27 -5.66 -48.01
CA THR A 221 4.50 -4.44 -47.71
C THR A 221 3.11 -4.80 -47.20
N VAL A 222 2.50 -5.84 -47.77
CA VAL A 222 1.18 -6.32 -47.36
C VAL A 222 1.26 -6.94 -45.96
N GLU A 223 2.28 -7.77 -45.73
CA GLU A 223 2.55 -8.41 -44.45
C GLU A 223 2.83 -7.38 -43.35
N SER A 224 3.57 -6.32 -43.68
CA SER A 224 3.82 -5.19 -42.80
C SER A 224 2.54 -4.46 -42.38
N GLU A 225 1.68 -4.10 -43.34
CA GLU A 225 0.43 -3.41 -43.05
C GLU A 225 -0.54 -4.30 -42.25
N LEU A 226 -0.65 -5.59 -42.61
CA LEU A 226 -1.48 -6.54 -41.85
C LEU A 226 -1.00 -6.70 -40.40
N LEU A 227 0.31 -6.81 -40.19
CA LEU A 227 0.87 -6.87 -38.84
C LEU A 227 0.60 -5.58 -38.06
N LYS A 228 0.72 -4.40 -38.69
CA LYS A 228 0.40 -3.12 -38.06
C LYS A 228 -1.05 -3.07 -37.60
N THR A 229 -2.00 -3.35 -38.49
CA THR A 229 -3.44 -3.32 -38.17
C THR A 229 -3.76 -4.28 -37.04
N SER A 230 -3.37 -5.54 -37.18
CA SER A 230 -3.59 -6.57 -36.14
C SER A 230 -2.89 -6.21 -34.82
N TYR A 231 -1.68 -5.63 -34.85
CA TYR A 231 -1.02 -5.15 -33.64
C TYR A 231 -1.85 -4.06 -32.93
N LEU A 232 -2.30 -3.04 -33.65
CA LEU A 232 -3.09 -1.94 -33.08
C LEU A 232 -4.44 -2.41 -32.53
N GLU A 233 -5.15 -3.30 -33.25
CA GLU A 233 -6.35 -4.00 -32.79
C GLU A 233 -6.12 -4.66 -31.41
N ARG A 234 -5.06 -5.46 -31.30
CA ARG A 234 -4.72 -6.18 -30.06
C ARG A 234 -4.37 -5.25 -28.93
N MET A 235 -3.64 -4.16 -29.19
CA MET A 235 -3.32 -3.18 -28.15
C MET A 235 -4.60 -2.51 -27.63
N SER A 236 -5.55 -2.24 -28.53
CA SER A 236 -6.87 -1.71 -28.17
C SER A 236 -7.64 -2.69 -27.29
N GLN A 237 -7.73 -3.96 -27.68
CA GLN A 237 -8.41 -5.01 -26.92
C GLN A 237 -7.80 -5.20 -25.52
N GLN A 238 -6.47 -5.31 -25.44
CA GLN A 238 -5.74 -5.45 -24.17
C GLN A 238 -5.95 -4.23 -23.25
N ALA A 239 -5.95 -3.02 -23.82
CA ALA A 239 -6.23 -1.80 -23.08
C ALA A 239 -7.67 -1.78 -22.53
N LEU A 240 -8.65 -2.19 -23.33
CA LEU A 240 -10.05 -2.29 -22.90
C LEU A 240 -10.23 -3.35 -21.80
N ALA A 241 -9.63 -4.52 -21.95
CA ALA A 241 -9.64 -5.60 -20.97
C ALA A 241 -9.05 -5.15 -19.62
N LEU A 242 -7.86 -4.52 -19.65
CA LEU A 242 -7.25 -3.93 -18.46
C LEU A 242 -8.18 -2.89 -17.81
N LYS A 243 -8.68 -1.93 -18.58
CA LYS A 243 -9.56 -0.87 -18.07
C LYS A 243 -10.85 -1.40 -17.47
N ALA A 244 -11.41 -2.48 -18.03
CA ALA A 244 -12.61 -3.11 -17.49
C ALA A 244 -12.35 -3.63 -16.07
N VAL A 245 -11.24 -4.34 -15.89
CA VAL A 245 -10.86 -4.96 -14.61
C VAL A 245 -10.38 -3.93 -13.58
N MET A 246 -9.64 -2.90 -14.00
CA MET A 246 -9.11 -1.87 -13.10
C MET A 246 -10.17 -1.00 -12.41
N LYS A 247 -11.43 -1.04 -12.86
CA LYS A 247 -12.54 -0.34 -12.18
C LYS A 247 -12.88 -0.97 -10.83
N ASP A 248 -12.76 -2.29 -10.75
CA ASP A 248 -13.19 -3.07 -9.58
C ASP A 248 -12.01 -3.54 -8.71
N CYS A 249 -10.78 -3.53 -9.25
CA CYS A 249 -9.59 -3.83 -8.46
C CYS A 249 -9.29 -2.75 -7.43
N LYS A 250 -8.82 -3.16 -6.26
CA LYS A 250 -8.38 -2.23 -5.23
C LYS A 250 -7.02 -1.62 -5.58
N ASN A 251 -6.82 -0.37 -5.18
CA ASN A 251 -5.56 0.34 -5.30
C ASN A 251 -4.82 0.49 -3.96
N ASP A 252 -5.35 -0.11 -2.89
CA ASP A 252 -4.72 -0.11 -1.58
C ASP A 252 -3.69 -1.23 -1.42
N MET A 253 -2.76 -1.00 -0.51
CA MET A 253 -1.80 -1.99 -0.04
C MET A 253 -1.46 -1.76 1.43
N TRP A 254 -1.09 -2.82 2.12
CA TRP A 254 -0.69 -2.81 3.53
C TRP A 254 0.31 -3.93 3.79
N ALA A 255 1.02 -3.86 4.92
CA ALA A 255 1.90 -4.94 5.34
C ALA A 255 1.09 -6.08 5.99
N CYS A 256 1.21 -7.30 5.45
CA CYS A 256 0.70 -8.50 6.11
C CYS A 256 1.57 -8.88 7.31
N ASP A 257 1.19 -9.94 8.02
CA ASP A 257 1.99 -10.40 9.15
C ASP A 257 3.34 -10.96 8.66
N PRO A 258 4.45 -10.58 9.31
CA PRO A 258 5.75 -11.12 9.00
C PRO A 258 5.82 -12.59 9.44
N LYS A 259 6.84 -13.30 8.96
CA LYS A 259 7.11 -14.68 9.42
C LYS A 259 7.33 -14.75 10.94
N GLU A 260 7.95 -13.71 11.50
CA GLU A 260 8.18 -13.57 12.94
C GLU A 260 7.96 -12.12 13.37
N HIS A 261 7.24 -11.94 14.48
CA HIS A 261 7.03 -10.63 15.08
C HIS A 261 8.18 -10.28 16.02
N VAL A 262 8.92 -9.21 15.71
CA VAL A 262 10.09 -8.72 16.46
C VAL A 262 9.81 -7.29 16.92
N GLU A 263 9.83 -7.07 18.24
CA GLU A 263 9.58 -5.76 18.83
C GLU A 263 10.70 -4.78 18.44
N GLY A 264 10.32 -3.60 17.95
CA GLY A 264 11.25 -2.58 17.43
C GLY A 264 11.58 -2.71 15.94
N GLU A 265 11.30 -3.88 15.32
CA GLU A 265 11.51 -4.09 13.88
C GLU A 265 10.18 -4.19 13.13
N THR A 266 9.30 -5.11 13.52
CA THR A 266 8.01 -5.33 12.84
C THR A 266 6.83 -4.80 13.63
N PHE A 267 6.95 -4.62 14.94
CA PHE A 267 5.91 -3.99 15.74
C PHE A 267 6.47 -3.22 16.94
N THR A 268 5.65 -2.36 17.53
CA THR A 268 5.87 -1.82 18.88
C THR A 268 4.58 -1.81 19.67
N LYS A 269 4.66 -1.44 20.94
CA LYS A 269 3.51 -1.38 21.85
C LYS A 269 3.53 -0.12 22.69
N VAL A 270 2.34 0.26 23.12
CA VAL A 270 2.17 1.16 24.24
C VAL A 270 2.51 0.39 25.52
N THR A 271 3.32 0.96 26.39
CA THR A 271 3.75 0.30 27.62
C THR A 271 3.09 0.93 28.85
N LYS A 272 2.74 0.10 29.83
CA LYS A 272 2.21 0.52 31.14
C LYS A 272 1.03 1.50 31.07
N PHE A 273 0.09 1.24 30.16
CA PHE A 273 -1.16 2.01 30.04
C PHE A 273 -2.35 1.10 30.36
N LEU A 274 -3.21 1.56 31.28
CA LEU A 274 -4.41 0.84 31.74
C LEU A 274 -4.12 -0.57 32.26
N GLN A 275 -3.00 -0.79 32.95
CA GLN A 275 -2.71 -2.11 33.50
C GLN A 275 -3.65 -2.46 34.64
N GLY A 276 -4.03 -3.74 34.74
CA GLY A 276 -4.75 -4.30 35.87
C GLY A 276 -4.04 -3.95 37.18
N TYR A 277 -4.81 -3.46 38.15
CA TYR A 277 -4.33 -2.89 39.40
C TYR A 277 -5.22 -3.33 40.56
N ILE A 278 -4.62 -4.00 41.55
CA ILE A 278 -5.29 -4.42 42.77
C ILE A 278 -5.15 -3.33 43.82
N VAL A 279 -6.26 -2.88 44.40
CA VAL A 279 -6.27 -1.83 45.43
C VAL A 279 -7.44 -2.03 46.38
N ASN A 280 -7.24 -1.78 47.67
CA ASN A 280 -8.32 -1.91 48.64
C ASN A 280 -9.25 -0.69 48.57
N GLU A 281 -10.54 -0.91 48.80
CA GLU A 281 -11.54 0.17 48.87
C GLU A 281 -11.12 1.33 49.78
N VAL A 282 -10.54 1.00 50.94
CA VAL A 282 -10.11 1.99 51.94
C VAL A 282 -9.11 3.01 51.37
N ASP A 283 -8.35 2.63 50.33
CA ASP A 283 -7.32 3.46 49.71
C ASP A 283 -7.86 4.30 48.53
N LEU A 284 -9.12 4.11 48.13
CA LEU A 284 -9.73 4.78 46.98
C LEU A 284 -10.51 6.06 47.33
N ASN A 285 -10.60 6.40 48.62
CA ASN A 285 -11.30 7.58 49.11
C ASN A 285 -10.49 8.31 50.19
N GLY A 286 -10.67 9.63 50.30
CA GLY A 286 -9.90 10.48 51.22
C GLY A 286 -10.27 10.26 52.69
N ASP A 287 -11.46 9.74 52.97
CA ASP A 287 -11.95 9.47 54.32
C ASP A 287 -11.37 8.16 54.90
N ASN A 288 -10.64 7.39 54.08
CA ASN A 288 -10.16 6.06 54.40
C ASN A 288 -11.29 5.17 54.93
N THR A 289 -12.42 5.07 54.23
CA THR A 289 -13.58 4.25 54.64
C THR A 289 -13.88 3.15 53.62
N CYS A 290 -14.73 2.18 54.01
CA CYS A 290 -15.19 1.10 53.12
C CYS A 290 -16.72 1.08 53.09
N ARG A 291 -17.30 2.25 52.80
CA ARG A 291 -18.76 2.48 52.83
C ARG A 291 -19.45 2.07 51.54
N GLU A 292 -18.69 2.02 50.46
CA GLU A 292 -19.17 1.78 49.13
C GLU A 292 -18.82 0.34 48.72
N ASN A 293 -18.68 0.09 47.42
CA ASN A 293 -18.16 -1.16 46.90
C ASN A 293 -17.24 -0.87 45.71
N CYS A 294 -16.51 -1.87 45.23
CA CYS A 294 -15.58 -1.66 44.12
C CYS A 294 -16.20 -1.04 42.86
N ALA A 295 -17.47 -1.35 42.54
CA ALA A 295 -18.14 -0.82 41.36
C ALA A 295 -18.53 0.67 41.46
N PHE A 296 -18.57 1.22 42.68
CA PHE A 296 -18.74 2.66 42.91
C PHE A 296 -17.56 3.46 42.33
N TYR A 297 -16.34 2.94 42.44
CA TYR A 297 -15.11 3.61 42.04
C TYR A 297 -14.86 3.47 40.52
N LYS A 298 -15.75 4.06 39.71
CA LYS A 298 -15.61 4.10 38.25
C LYS A 298 -14.42 4.95 37.82
N TYR A 299 -14.15 6.01 38.56
CA TYR A 299 -13.05 6.95 38.34
C TYR A 299 -12.61 7.52 39.68
N ALA A 300 -11.45 7.08 40.16
CA ALA A 300 -10.93 7.42 41.48
C ALA A 300 -9.43 7.69 41.42
N LYS A 301 -8.84 7.99 42.58
CA LYS A 301 -7.40 8.04 42.78
C LYS A 301 -7.07 7.22 44.02
N GLN A 302 -5.89 6.62 44.03
CA GLN A 302 -5.37 6.08 45.26
C GLN A 302 -4.94 7.24 46.17
N GLN A 303 -5.65 7.43 47.28
CA GLN A 303 -5.45 8.53 48.22
C GLN A 303 -4.40 8.20 49.29
N GLY A 304 -4.15 6.92 49.53
CA GLY A 304 -3.23 6.47 50.56
C GLY A 304 -2.82 5.01 50.43
N CYS A 305 -2.24 4.52 51.51
CA CYS A 305 -1.95 3.11 51.70
C CYS A 305 -2.20 2.77 53.17
N PHE A 306 -3.42 2.36 53.48
CA PHE A 306 -3.88 2.14 54.85
C PHE A 306 -3.05 1.02 55.50
N LYS A 307 -2.33 1.38 56.57
CA LYS A 307 -1.48 0.46 57.35
C LYS A 307 -0.47 -0.33 56.52
N ASP A 308 0.07 0.28 55.47
CA ASP A 308 1.09 -0.35 54.61
C ASP A 308 0.68 -1.77 54.13
N GLN A 309 -0.61 -1.93 53.78
CA GLN A 309 -1.18 -3.17 53.26
C GLN A 309 -0.59 -3.55 51.87
N PHE A 310 -1.32 -4.28 51.03
CA PHE A 310 -0.79 -4.72 49.73
C PHE A 310 -0.31 -3.55 48.85
N CYS A 311 -0.91 -2.37 48.95
CA CYS A 311 -0.47 -1.13 48.30
C CYS A 311 1.01 -0.78 48.53
N ALA A 312 1.60 -1.11 49.68
CA ALA A 312 3.01 -0.84 49.96
C ALA A 312 3.96 -1.84 49.27
N ASN A 313 3.42 -2.98 48.82
CA ASN A 313 4.18 -4.09 48.23
C ASN A 313 4.20 -4.07 46.70
N GLN A 314 3.55 -3.09 46.07
CA GLN A 314 3.45 -2.97 44.62
C GLN A 314 3.80 -1.54 44.17
N PRO A 315 4.18 -1.33 42.89
CA PRO A 315 4.32 0.02 42.36
C PRO A 315 2.99 0.78 42.49
N PRO A 316 2.97 2.01 43.03
CA PRO A 316 1.73 2.76 43.17
C PRO A 316 1.14 3.11 41.80
N CYS A 317 -0.17 3.38 41.78
CA CYS A 317 -0.81 4.07 40.67
C CYS A 317 -0.96 5.56 41.02
N ARG A 318 -0.11 6.44 40.49
CA ARG A 318 -0.11 7.88 40.85
C ARG A 318 -1.11 8.71 40.06
N GLY A 319 -1.66 8.16 38.99
CA GLY A 319 -2.68 8.80 38.18
C GLY A 319 -4.09 8.39 38.60
N ASN A 320 -4.92 8.08 37.61
CA ASN A 320 -6.30 7.69 37.85
C ASN A 320 -6.41 6.16 38.00
N VAL A 321 -7.25 5.74 38.93
CA VAL A 321 -7.69 4.35 39.08
C VAL A 321 -9.11 4.26 38.56
N VAL A 322 -9.32 3.48 37.52
CA VAL A 322 -10.56 3.51 36.73
C VAL A 322 -11.15 2.11 36.56
N GLY A 323 -12.46 2.04 36.34
CA GLY A 323 -13.16 0.80 35.99
C GLY A 323 -13.05 -0.32 37.04
N CYS A 324 -13.06 0.04 38.33
CA CYS A 324 -12.95 -0.94 39.41
C CYS A 324 -14.13 -1.93 39.45
N LYS A 325 -13.82 -3.20 39.71
CA LYS A 325 -14.78 -4.28 39.91
C LYS A 325 -14.36 -5.16 41.08
N PHE A 326 -15.36 -5.73 41.76
CA PHE A 326 -15.15 -6.79 42.73
C PHE A 326 -15.11 -8.14 42.00
N VAL A 327 -14.19 -9.02 42.39
CA VAL A 327 -14.09 -10.38 41.82
C VAL A 327 -14.27 -11.41 42.93
N ASP A 328 -13.41 -11.36 43.94
CA ASP A 328 -13.55 -12.10 45.20
C ASP A 328 -12.81 -11.36 46.34
N SER A 329 -13.12 -11.72 47.57
CA SER A 329 -12.56 -11.17 48.81
C SER A 329 -11.09 -11.52 49.02
N ASP A 330 -10.69 -12.77 48.82
CA ASP A 330 -9.35 -13.26 49.15
C ASP A 330 -8.63 -13.78 47.91
N MET A 331 -7.34 -13.48 47.80
CA MET A 331 -6.54 -13.83 46.61
C MET A 331 -5.06 -14.07 46.90
N TRP A 332 -4.42 -14.85 46.02
CA TRP A 332 -2.99 -15.04 45.92
C TRP A 332 -2.48 -14.35 44.66
N ILE A 333 -1.51 -13.46 44.83
CA ILE A 333 -0.98 -12.63 43.75
C ILE A 333 0.46 -13.04 43.48
N CYS A 334 0.75 -13.41 42.24
CA CYS A 334 2.10 -13.49 41.74
C CYS A 334 2.50 -12.16 41.09
N GLN A 335 3.36 -11.41 41.79
CA GLN A 335 3.88 -10.16 41.26
C GLN A 335 5.02 -10.42 40.26
N SER A 336 5.01 -9.69 39.16
CA SER A 336 6.10 -9.72 38.19
C SER A 336 7.40 -9.14 38.79
N PRO A 337 8.57 -9.43 38.18
CA PRO A 337 9.86 -8.86 38.59
C PRO A 337 9.84 -7.33 38.69
N HIS A 338 10.64 -6.74 39.59
CA HIS A 338 10.59 -5.29 39.90
C HIS A 338 10.78 -4.35 38.70
N PHE A 339 11.55 -4.77 37.70
CA PHE A 339 11.80 -3.99 36.48
C PHE A 339 11.02 -4.51 35.26
N SER A 340 10.04 -5.38 35.48
CA SER A 340 9.16 -5.85 34.43
C SER A 340 8.28 -4.70 33.91
N GLU A 341 7.85 -4.83 32.67
CA GLU A 341 6.77 -4.01 32.12
C GLU A 341 5.43 -4.35 32.77
N ARG A 342 5.30 -5.53 33.41
CA ARG A 342 4.08 -6.06 34.03
C ARG A 342 4.08 -5.84 35.55
N ARG A 343 2.89 -5.79 36.14
CA ARG A 343 2.68 -5.75 37.60
C ARG A 343 2.47 -7.15 38.19
N TYR A 344 1.71 -7.98 37.48
CA TYR A 344 1.36 -9.35 37.92
C TYR A 344 1.55 -10.36 36.79
N ASP A 345 1.93 -11.59 37.14
CA ASP A 345 2.00 -12.70 36.19
C ASP A 345 0.69 -13.50 36.22
N TRP A 346 0.14 -13.75 37.41
CA TRP A 346 -1.17 -14.37 37.62
C TRP A 346 -1.79 -13.95 38.96
N ILE A 347 -3.11 -14.09 39.08
CA ILE A 347 -3.88 -13.91 40.33
C ILE A 347 -4.84 -15.07 40.48
N GLU A 348 -4.86 -15.71 41.65
CA GLU A 348 -5.80 -16.77 41.98
C GLU A 348 -6.70 -16.33 43.13
N TYR A 349 -8.01 -16.47 42.98
CA TYR A 349 -9.00 -16.17 44.01
C TYR A 349 -9.38 -17.43 44.80
N GLU A 350 -9.86 -17.25 46.02
CA GLU A 350 -10.26 -18.36 46.91
C GLU A 350 -11.36 -19.26 46.32
N ASN A 351 -12.26 -18.71 45.51
CA ASN A 351 -13.25 -19.50 44.77
C ASN A 351 -12.68 -20.39 43.64
N GLY A 352 -11.36 -20.40 43.43
CA GLY A 352 -10.68 -21.18 42.41
C GLY A 352 -10.53 -20.49 41.05
N ARG A 353 -11.11 -19.30 40.85
CA ARG A 353 -10.90 -18.52 39.62
C ARG A 353 -9.46 -18.05 39.54
N THR A 354 -8.82 -18.28 38.41
CA THR A 354 -7.46 -17.82 38.11
C THR A 354 -7.50 -16.83 36.96
N LEU A 355 -6.78 -15.71 37.11
CA LEU A 355 -6.47 -14.74 36.07
C LEU A 355 -5.04 -14.98 35.60
N GLY A 356 -4.82 -15.00 34.28
CA GLY A 356 -3.53 -15.33 33.69
C GLY A 356 -3.17 -16.80 33.82
N GLN A 357 -1.93 -17.14 33.53
CA GLN A 357 -1.43 -18.51 33.55
C GLN A 357 -0.72 -18.77 34.89
N ARG A 358 -1.25 -19.71 35.68
CA ARG A 358 -0.69 -20.10 36.98
C ARG A 358 0.59 -20.92 36.80
N GLU A 359 1.68 -20.22 36.59
CA GLU A 359 3.03 -20.77 36.50
C GLU A 359 3.84 -20.51 37.78
N GLN A 360 5.08 -20.98 37.83
CA GLN A 360 5.96 -20.72 38.96
C GLN A 360 6.21 -19.22 39.10
N CYS A 361 5.92 -18.67 40.29
CA CYS A 361 6.13 -17.25 40.52
C CYS A 361 7.61 -16.93 40.71
N THR A 362 8.11 -15.94 39.98
CA THR A 362 9.50 -15.46 40.12
C THR A 362 9.72 -14.77 41.47
N ARG A 363 8.68 -14.10 41.98
CA ARG A 363 8.66 -13.48 43.32
C ARG A 363 7.85 -14.34 44.29
N ALA A 364 7.96 -14.05 45.58
CA ALA A 364 7.10 -14.69 46.57
C ALA A 364 5.62 -14.35 46.31
N VAL A 365 4.78 -15.37 46.25
CA VAL A 365 3.32 -15.21 46.17
C VAL A 365 2.82 -14.49 47.42
N LYS A 366 2.01 -13.45 47.23
CA LYS A 366 1.42 -12.67 48.32
C LYS A 366 -0.04 -13.04 48.48
N LYS A 367 -0.42 -13.51 49.67
CA LYS A 367 -1.84 -13.64 50.05
C LYS A 367 -2.36 -12.26 50.47
N VAL A 368 -3.53 -11.91 50.00
CA VAL A 368 -4.20 -10.65 50.28
C VAL A 368 -5.65 -10.97 50.66
N ASP A 369 -6.04 -10.60 51.87
CA ASP A 369 -7.35 -10.92 52.45
C ASP A 369 -8.18 -9.66 52.64
N SER A 370 -9.46 -9.71 52.28
CA SER A 370 -10.42 -8.65 52.62
C SER A 370 -10.76 -8.72 54.11
N TRP A 371 -11.21 -7.60 54.69
CA TRP A 371 -11.35 -7.51 56.14
C TRP A 371 -12.51 -6.64 56.58
N TRP A 372 -13.02 -6.91 57.78
CA TRP A 372 -14.10 -6.14 58.38
C TRP A 372 -13.56 -4.98 59.21
N ARG A 373 -14.05 -3.77 58.94
CA ARG A 373 -13.85 -2.60 59.78
C ARG A 373 -15.08 -2.39 60.64
N TYR A 374 -14.92 -2.60 61.96
CA TYR A 374 -16.04 -2.72 62.89
C TYR A 374 -17.00 -3.85 62.45
N LEU A 375 -18.28 -3.80 62.82
CA LEU A 375 -19.27 -4.85 62.50
C LEU A 375 -20.02 -4.66 61.18
N PHE A 376 -19.84 -3.55 60.46
CA PHE A 376 -20.74 -3.17 59.37
C PHE A 376 -20.07 -2.86 58.03
N TRP A 377 -18.75 -2.67 57.99
CA TRP A 377 -18.05 -2.26 56.76
C TRP A 377 -17.05 -3.33 56.35
N HIS A 378 -17.21 -3.89 55.16
CA HIS A 378 -16.30 -4.89 54.61
C HIS A 378 -15.38 -4.21 53.59
N CYS A 379 -14.08 -4.16 53.90
CA CYS A 379 -13.06 -3.55 53.07
C CYS A 379 -12.54 -4.55 52.05
N SER A 380 -13.16 -4.55 50.86
CA SER A 380 -12.80 -5.45 49.78
C SER A 380 -11.61 -4.95 48.95
N TYR A 381 -10.82 -5.89 48.43
CA TYR A 381 -9.87 -5.59 47.35
C TYR A 381 -10.57 -5.54 45.99
N CYS A 382 -10.27 -4.50 45.22
CA CYS A 382 -10.85 -4.20 43.92
C CYS A 382 -9.83 -4.49 42.82
N PHE A 383 -10.30 -5.08 41.72
CA PHE A 383 -9.56 -5.14 40.47
C PHE A 383 -9.94 -3.93 39.61
N CYS A 384 -8.98 -3.04 39.37
CA CYS A 384 -9.16 -1.80 38.61
C CYS A 384 -8.13 -1.72 37.47
N TYR A 385 -8.17 -0.62 36.71
CA TYR A 385 -7.12 -0.28 35.75
C TYR A 385 -6.37 0.97 36.20
N CYS A 386 -5.05 0.97 36.01
CA CYS A 386 -4.19 2.09 36.36
C CYS A 386 -3.85 2.94 35.14
N ASP A 387 -4.31 4.18 35.13
CA ASP A 387 -3.92 5.22 34.18
C ASP A 387 -2.92 6.18 34.85
N ASP A 388 -1.63 5.81 34.84
CA ASP A 388 -0.57 6.63 35.45
C ASP A 388 0.30 7.36 34.41
N PRO A 389 0.01 8.63 34.06
CA PRO A 389 0.83 9.40 33.14
C PRO A 389 2.19 9.82 33.75
N GLN A 390 2.40 9.63 35.05
CA GLN A 390 3.67 9.93 35.73
C GLN A 390 4.63 8.74 35.79
N ASP A 391 4.23 7.57 35.25
CA ASP A 391 5.12 6.43 35.14
C ASP A 391 6.21 6.70 34.09
N SER A 392 7.46 6.80 34.56
CA SER A 392 8.62 7.05 33.71
C SER A 392 8.92 5.93 32.73
N LEU A 393 8.28 4.77 32.83
CA LEU A 393 8.42 3.62 31.93
C LEU A 393 7.22 3.45 30.99
N SER A 394 6.24 4.35 31.03
CA SER A 394 5.09 4.30 30.12
C SER A 394 5.33 5.04 28.82
N ASP A 395 5.25 4.33 27.70
CA ASP A 395 5.41 4.88 26.35
C ASP A 395 4.04 4.96 25.68
N ARG A 396 3.35 6.08 25.90
CA ARG A 396 1.94 6.28 25.52
C ARG A 396 1.73 7.53 24.65
N PHE A 397 2.76 7.88 23.89
CA PHE A 397 2.84 9.16 23.19
C PHE A 397 2.84 8.97 21.68
N PHE A 398 2.07 9.79 20.97
CA PHE A 398 2.01 9.82 19.51
C PHE A 398 2.36 11.22 19.02
N SER A 399 3.18 11.34 17.99
CA SER A 399 3.53 12.63 17.41
C SER A 399 2.33 13.21 16.65
N LEU A 400 2.05 14.50 16.88
CA LEU A 400 1.07 15.30 16.15
C LEU A 400 1.72 16.19 15.09
N ARG A 401 3.07 16.16 15.00
CA ARG A 401 3.79 16.98 14.03
C ARG A 401 3.58 16.43 12.61
N PRO A 402 3.29 17.29 11.63
CA PRO A 402 3.12 16.85 10.25
C PRO A 402 4.44 16.38 9.66
N VAL A 403 4.36 15.35 8.82
CA VAL A 403 5.48 14.84 8.04
C VAL A 403 5.17 15.07 6.57
N THR A 404 6.01 15.84 5.90
CA THR A 404 5.81 16.26 4.50
C THR A 404 7.08 15.97 3.69
N VAL A 405 6.91 15.73 2.40
CA VAL A 405 8.03 15.57 1.45
C VAL A 405 8.52 16.92 0.93
N ASP A 406 9.66 16.93 0.26
CA ASP A 406 10.18 18.16 -0.36
C ASP A 406 9.49 18.48 -1.71
N THR A 407 8.30 19.09 -1.61
CA THR A 407 7.51 19.49 -2.78
C THR A 407 8.19 20.56 -3.65
N ARG A 408 9.12 21.35 -3.09
CA ARG A 408 9.90 22.34 -3.84
C ARG A 408 10.88 21.70 -4.81
N SER A 409 11.33 20.48 -4.51
CA SER A 409 12.12 19.64 -5.40
C SER A 409 11.27 18.60 -6.15
N ASN A 410 9.99 18.91 -6.39
CA ASN A 410 9.05 18.08 -7.14
C ASN A 410 8.92 16.63 -6.62
N LYS A 411 9.04 16.45 -5.29
CA LYS A 411 8.91 15.13 -4.68
C LYS A 411 7.50 14.86 -4.18
N VAL A 412 7.13 13.58 -4.23
CA VAL A 412 5.84 13.05 -3.75
C VAL A 412 6.08 11.89 -2.79
N MET A 413 5.06 11.53 -2.01
CA MET A 413 5.12 10.35 -1.16
C MET A 413 5.07 9.08 -1.99
N THR A 414 5.99 8.16 -1.70
CA THR A 414 6.08 6.82 -2.29
C THR A 414 5.98 5.71 -1.25
N GLY A 415 5.81 6.06 0.04
CA GLY A 415 5.67 5.07 1.10
C GLY A 415 5.52 5.71 2.47
N MET A 416 5.13 4.90 3.45
CA MET A 416 4.96 5.34 4.84
C MET A 416 5.14 4.18 5.83
N ARG A 417 5.44 4.52 7.08
CA ARG A 417 5.50 3.59 8.21
C ARG A 417 5.36 4.31 9.56
N PHE A 418 5.11 3.55 10.61
CA PHE A 418 5.33 4.00 11.98
C PHE A 418 6.78 3.75 12.40
N VAL A 419 7.31 4.59 13.29
CA VAL A 419 8.56 4.36 14.03
C VAL A 419 8.42 4.83 15.47
N LYS A 420 9.12 4.22 16.41
CA LYS A 420 9.13 4.66 17.83
C LYS A 420 10.49 5.25 18.16
N LEU A 421 10.54 6.55 18.45
CA LEU A 421 11.76 7.30 18.75
C LEU A 421 11.49 8.21 19.96
N ASN A 422 12.44 8.25 20.89
CA ASN A 422 12.31 9.00 22.15
C ASN A 422 10.99 8.73 22.88
N ARG A 423 10.55 7.47 22.86
CA ARG A 423 9.30 6.97 23.49
C ARG A 423 8.01 7.48 22.86
N ILE A 424 8.10 8.16 21.71
CA ILE A 424 6.98 8.67 20.94
C ILE A 424 6.84 7.85 19.66
N ILE A 425 5.62 7.48 19.30
CA ILE A 425 5.29 6.87 18.01
C ILE A 425 5.14 7.99 16.98
N HIS A 426 5.96 7.95 15.92
CA HIS A 426 5.97 8.91 14.83
C HIS A 426 5.52 8.25 13.54
N LEU A 427 4.93 9.06 12.66
CA LEU A 427 4.85 8.74 11.25
C LEU A 427 6.22 9.01 10.59
N GLN A 428 6.58 8.19 9.61
CA GLN A 428 7.71 8.43 8.73
C GLN A 428 7.27 8.17 7.29
N VAL A 429 7.73 8.99 6.36
CA VAL A 429 7.37 8.91 4.93
C VAL A 429 8.60 8.63 4.08
N GLN A 430 8.36 7.99 2.93
CA GLN A 430 9.31 7.85 1.86
C GLN A 430 8.96 8.86 0.75
N GLU A 431 9.96 9.54 0.22
CA GLU A 431 9.82 10.50 -0.88
C GLU A 431 10.56 10.03 -2.12
N GLY A 432 10.08 10.42 -3.29
CA GLY A 432 10.76 10.27 -4.59
C GLY A 432 10.38 11.41 -5.53
N GLU A 433 11.28 11.79 -6.42
CA GLU A 433 11.03 12.80 -7.46
C GLU A 433 10.02 12.28 -8.48
N LEU A 434 8.97 13.08 -8.72
CA LEU A 434 7.96 12.80 -9.72
C LEU A 434 8.52 13.10 -11.12
N LEU A 435 8.32 12.14 -12.03
CA LEU A 435 8.69 12.23 -13.43
C LEU A 435 7.44 12.31 -14.32
N PRO A 436 7.60 12.72 -15.59
CA PRO A 436 6.52 12.69 -16.57
C PRO A 436 5.72 11.39 -16.54
N HIS A 437 4.41 11.49 -16.77
CA HIS A 437 3.48 10.35 -16.85
C HIS A 437 3.34 9.54 -15.55
N GLY A 438 3.56 10.19 -14.41
CA GLY A 438 3.36 9.59 -13.09
C GLY A 438 4.43 8.55 -12.72
N GLU A 439 5.59 8.60 -13.36
CA GLU A 439 6.74 7.78 -12.98
C GLU A 439 7.48 8.39 -11.77
N ILE A 440 8.29 7.57 -11.09
CA ILE A 440 9.15 8.00 -9.99
C ILE A 440 10.60 7.76 -10.37
N ASN A 441 11.45 8.74 -10.09
CA ASN A 441 12.89 8.55 -10.21
C ASN A 441 13.41 7.65 -9.08
N GLU A 442 13.56 6.35 -9.34
CA GLU A 442 14.00 5.33 -8.36
C GLU A 442 15.28 5.73 -7.60
N THR A 443 16.21 6.46 -8.23
CA THR A 443 17.49 6.86 -7.61
C THR A 443 17.34 7.92 -6.52
N THR A 444 16.21 8.63 -6.51
CA THR A 444 15.92 9.69 -5.53
C THR A 444 15.11 9.18 -4.35
N VAL A 445 14.63 7.93 -4.41
CA VAL A 445 13.72 7.35 -3.42
C VAL A 445 14.45 7.16 -2.10
N LYS A 446 13.95 7.79 -1.05
CA LYS A 446 14.52 7.71 0.30
C LYS A 446 13.51 7.95 1.39
N TRP A 447 13.76 7.37 2.56
CA TRP A 447 13.01 7.69 3.77
C TRP A 447 13.40 9.08 4.27
N VAL A 448 12.41 9.93 4.53
CA VAL A 448 12.62 11.25 5.13
C VAL A 448 12.99 11.04 6.61
N PRO A 449 14.12 11.59 7.10
CA PRO A 449 14.47 11.47 8.51
C PRO A 449 13.38 12.08 9.41
N VAL A 450 13.04 11.37 10.49
CA VAL A 450 12.09 11.88 11.47
C VAL A 450 12.74 13.03 12.22
N LYS A 451 12.01 14.14 12.38
CA LYS A 451 12.41 15.24 13.25
C LYS A 451 12.13 14.86 14.69
N GLU A 452 13.07 14.14 15.28
CA GLU A 452 12.97 13.62 16.64
C GLU A 452 12.85 14.74 17.69
N PHE A 453 12.07 14.48 18.75
CA PHE A 453 11.93 15.32 19.91
C PHE A 453 11.52 14.48 21.12
N GLY A 454 11.83 14.94 22.32
CA GLY A 454 11.39 14.37 23.59
C GLY A 454 10.22 15.15 24.18
N ILE A 455 9.38 14.46 24.97
CA ILE A 455 8.22 15.07 25.66
C ILE A 455 8.61 16.11 26.74
N LYS A 456 9.90 16.22 27.08
CA LYS A 456 10.43 17.18 28.06
C LYS A 456 11.31 18.27 27.42
N ASP A 457 11.44 18.25 26.09
CA ASP A 457 12.25 19.24 25.39
C ASP A 457 11.61 20.62 25.45
N GLU A 458 12.43 21.67 25.40
CA GLU A 458 11.95 23.05 25.43
C GLU A 458 11.08 23.34 24.20
N GLY A 459 9.91 23.95 24.42
CA GLY A 459 8.97 24.32 23.35
C GLY A 459 8.15 23.14 22.79
N VAL A 460 8.22 21.95 23.39
CA VAL A 460 7.35 20.81 23.07
C VAL A 460 6.14 20.80 24.01
N GLU A 461 4.93 20.80 23.43
CA GLU A 461 3.68 20.92 24.19
C GLU A 461 2.72 19.73 23.96
N LYS A 462 2.17 19.19 25.05
CA LYS A 462 1.10 18.17 25.00
C LYS A 462 -0.13 18.73 24.27
N GLY A 463 -0.65 17.96 23.32
CA GLY A 463 -1.83 18.30 22.52
C GLY A 463 -1.51 19.15 21.28
N ARG A 464 -0.29 19.69 21.17
CA ARG A 464 0.20 20.43 20.00
C ARG A 464 1.25 19.63 19.24
N ASP A 465 2.29 19.17 19.93
CA ASP A 465 3.40 18.41 19.34
C ASP A 465 3.21 16.91 19.47
N TYR A 466 2.59 16.47 20.58
CA TYR A 466 2.32 15.06 20.83
C TYR A 466 0.99 14.84 21.56
N HIS A 467 0.34 13.73 21.26
CA HIS A 467 -0.79 13.19 22.01
C HIS A 467 -0.28 12.27 23.11
N MET A 468 -0.91 12.30 24.28
CA MET A 468 -0.63 11.36 25.37
C MET A 468 -1.94 10.62 25.68
N LEU A 469 -1.91 9.30 25.61
CA LEU A 469 -3.08 8.49 25.94
C LEU A 469 -3.46 8.67 27.42
N THR A 470 -4.75 8.85 27.66
CA THR A 470 -5.38 8.78 28.99
C THR A 470 -6.63 7.93 28.86
N TRP A 471 -7.25 7.54 29.98
CA TRP A 471 -8.52 6.82 29.98
C TRP A 471 -9.55 7.45 29.02
N GLU A 472 -9.67 8.77 28.99
CA GLU A 472 -10.66 9.47 28.15
C GLU A 472 -10.18 9.76 26.72
N HIS A 473 -8.88 9.66 26.44
CA HIS A 473 -8.26 10.09 25.19
C HIS A 473 -7.40 8.97 24.57
N ARG A 474 -8.02 7.82 24.34
CA ARG A 474 -7.34 6.59 23.90
C ARG A 474 -7.85 6.01 22.59
N ALA A 475 -8.79 6.68 21.94
CA ALA A 475 -9.35 6.23 20.67
C ALA A 475 -8.43 6.62 19.50
N LEU A 476 -8.38 5.74 18.51
CA LEU A 476 -7.75 5.94 17.21
C LEU A 476 -8.79 5.68 16.13
N ASP A 477 -9.02 6.67 15.29
CA ASP A 477 -9.92 6.55 14.15
C ASP A 477 -9.30 5.69 13.06
N LEU A 478 -10.09 4.76 12.53
CA LEU A 478 -9.74 3.85 11.46
C LEU A 478 -10.41 4.35 10.18
N ASP A 479 -9.66 5.07 9.37
CA ASP A 479 -10.13 5.73 8.16
C ASP A 479 -9.25 5.39 6.95
N ASP A 480 -9.90 5.37 5.79
CA ASP A 480 -9.27 5.33 4.48
C ASP A 480 -9.49 6.70 3.81
N ILE A 481 -8.43 7.51 3.67
CA ILE A 481 -8.52 8.86 3.12
C ILE A 481 -7.93 8.87 1.70
N GLN A 482 -8.81 9.03 0.71
CA GLN A 482 -8.42 9.21 -0.68
C GLN A 482 -8.47 10.67 -1.08
N LEU A 483 -7.44 11.12 -1.80
CA LEU A 483 -7.37 12.48 -2.31
C LEU A 483 -8.31 12.67 -3.51
N PRO A 484 -8.77 13.90 -3.76
CA PRO A 484 -9.49 14.23 -4.99
C PRO A 484 -8.67 13.89 -6.24
N GLN A 485 -9.36 13.69 -7.37
CA GLN A 485 -8.69 13.47 -8.65
C GLN A 485 -7.72 14.62 -8.97
N GLY A 486 -6.56 14.26 -9.55
CA GLY A 486 -5.53 15.24 -9.91
C GLY A 486 -4.62 15.68 -8.75
N HIS A 487 -4.75 15.07 -7.57
CA HIS A 487 -3.85 15.30 -6.43
C HIS A 487 -2.97 14.07 -6.15
N LEU A 488 -1.76 14.35 -5.67
CA LEU A 488 -0.82 13.35 -5.13
C LEU A 488 -0.55 13.63 -3.66
N LEU A 489 -0.26 12.55 -2.94
CA LEU A 489 0.06 12.60 -1.51
C LEU A 489 1.45 13.20 -1.30
N THR A 490 1.52 14.20 -0.43
CA THR A 490 2.72 14.99 -0.15
C THR A 490 2.99 15.19 1.34
N GLY A 491 2.07 14.76 2.20
CA GLY A 491 2.26 14.76 3.63
C GLY A 491 1.19 13.98 4.37
N ILE A 492 1.46 13.73 5.64
CA ILE A 492 0.60 12.95 6.53
C ILE A 492 0.80 13.42 7.97
N ARG A 493 -0.24 13.41 8.78
CA ARG A 493 -0.17 13.70 10.22
C ARG A 493 -1.26 12.98 10.99
N ILE A 494 -1.02 12.80 12.28
CA ILE A 494 -2.08 12.53 13.24
C ILE A 494 -2.48 13.87 13.84
N ARG A 495 -3.78 14.13 13.89
CA ARG A 495 -4.35 15.26 14.63
C ARG A 495 -5.26 14.75 15.73
N ARG A 496 -5.70 15.65 16.59
CA ARG A 496 -6.73 15.36 17.60
C ARG A 496 -8.09 15.82 17.10
N LEU A 497 -9.07 14.93 17.16
CA LEU A 497 -10.49 15.23 16.95
C LEU A 497 -11.24 14.80 18.21
N GLY A 498 -11.45 15.75 19.12
CA GLY A 498 -11.98 15.46 20.46
C GLY A 498 -11.07 14.51 21.27
N GLY A 499 -11.61 13.35 21.66
CA GLY A 499 -10.92 12.27 22.36
C GLY A 499 -10.04 11.39 21.47
N HIS A 500 -10.17 11.54 20.15
CA HIS A 500 -9.65 10.59 19.17
C HIS A 500 -8.37 11.12 18.51
N MET A 501 -7.46 10.20 18.22
CA MET A 501 -6.41 10.41 17.24
C MET A 501 -6.98 10.14 15.85
N ASN A 502 -6.84 11.10 14.95
CA ASN A 502 -7.44 11.06 13.62
C ASN A 502 -6.37 11.30 12.55
N LEU A 503 -6.40 10.52 11.48
CA LEU A 503 -5.46 10.66 10.36
C LEU A 503 -5.85 11.86 9.49
N GLU A 504 -4.85 12.64 9.05
CA GLU A 504 -5.01 13.62 8.00
C GLU A 504 -3.88 13.49 6.98
N VAL A 505 -4.20 13.71 5.71
CA VAL A 505 -3.28 13.63 4.58
C VAL A 505 -3.18 14.95 3.85
N GLN A 506 -2.01 15.28 3.34
CA GLN A 506 -1.79 16.48 2.54
C GLN A 506 -1.72 16.12 1.05
N GLY A 507 -2.63 16.68 0.26
CA GLY A 507 -2.67 16.53 -1.19
C GLY A 507 -2.12 17.75 -1.91
N THR A 508 -1.45 17.53 -3.03
CA THR A 508 -0.96 18.58 -3.93
C THR A 508 -1.38 18.26 -5.37
N GLU A 509 -1.96 19.24 -6.06
CA GLU A 509 -2.27 19.11 -7.49
C GLU A 509 -1.01 18.89 -8.33
N PHE A 510 -1.14 18.14 -9.43
CA PHE A 510 -0.03 17.91 -10.34
C PHE A 510 -0.47 17.86 -11.80
N ASN A 511 0.48 18.09 -12.69
CA ASN A 511 0.32 17.89 -14.12
C ASN A 511 0.90 16.53 -14.53
N TYR A 512 0.02 15.61 -14.93
CA TYR A 512 0.41 14.24 -15.26
C TYR A 512 1.41 14.15 -16.43
N THR A 513 1.18 14.90 -17.52
CA THR A 513 2.05 14.85 -18.71
C THR A 513 3.47 15.31 -18.41
N SER A 514 3.62 16.42 -17.67
CA SER A 514 4.94 16.94 -17.31
C SER A 514 5.55 16.29 -16.07
N GLY A 515 4.74 15.64 -15.24
CA GLY A 515 5.19 15.07 -13.98
C GLY A 515 5.56 16.13 -12.95
N THR A 516 4.89 17.28 -12.95
CA THR A 516 5.25 18.40 -12.05
C THR A 516 4.13 18.76 -11.10
N LEU A 517 4.48 19.04 -9.84
CA LEU A 517 3.56 19.56 -8.84
C LEU A 517 3.17 21.01 -9.17
N THR A 518 1.88 21.30 -9.17
CA THR A 518 1.37 22.63 -9.45
C THR A 518 1.89 23.62 -8.39
N HIS A 519 2.38 24.78 -8.85
CA HIS A 519 2.97 25.82 -7.99
C HIS A 519 4.05 25.31 -7.02
N ASN A 520 4.83 24.28 -7.41
CA ASN A 520 5.88 23.66 -6.58
C ASN A 520 5.36 23.25 -5.18
N GLY A 521 4.10 22.85 -5.09
CA GLY A 521 3.44 22.47 -3.83
C GLY A 521 3.21 23.59 -2.84
N SER A 522 3.27 24.86 -3.26
CA SER A 522 2.94 25.99 -2.36
C SER A 522 1.46 26.09 -2.01
N LYS A 523 0.58 25.37 -2.72
CA LYS A 523 -0.89 25.36 -2.53
C LYS A 523 -1.44 24.00 -2.06
N SER A 524 -0.65 23.21 -1.35
CA SER A 524 -1.10 21.91 -0.82
C SER A 524 -2.22 22.07 0.23
N GLN A 525 -3.12 21.10 0.29
CA GLN A 525 -4.29 21.10 1.18
C GLN A 525 -4.33 19.86 2.06
N TRP A 526 -4.86 20.00 3.28
CA TRP A 526 -5.07 18.87 4.19
C TRP A 526 -6.49 18.31 4.03
N PHE A 527 -6.59 16.99 3.99
CA PHE A 527 -7.82 16.22 3.85
C PHE A 527 -7.90 15.22 5.01
N GLY A 528 -9.09 15.06 5.58
CA GLY A 528 -9.36 14.16 6.70
C GLY A 528 -10.83 13.82 6.78
N ASN A 529 -11.15 12.86 7.63
CA ASN A 529 -12.53 12.55 8.01
C ASN A 529 -12.84 13.24 9.35
N ASP A 530 -13.72 14.22 9.33
CA ASP A 530 -14.17 14.96 10.52
C ASP A 530 -15.34 14.29 11.26
N ASN A 531 -15.77 13.09 10.81
CA ASN A 531 -16.84 12.36 11.48
C ASN A 531 -16.45 11.90 12.89
N THR A 532 -17.41 12.00 13.82
CA THR A 532 -17.22 11.69 15.25
C THR A 532 -18.25 10.67 15.72
N ASP A 533 -17.99 10.02 16.85
CA ASP A 533 -18.91 9.11 17.53
C ASP A 533 -20.18 9.84 18.06
N GLY A 534 -20.11 11.16 18.23
CA GLY A 534 -21.23 12.02 18.58
C GLY A 534 -21.97 12.65 17.38
N ALA A 535 -21.63 12.31 16.14
CA ALA A 535 -22.26 12.90 14.97
C ALA A 535 -23.75 12.56 14.86
N PHE A 536 -24.56 13.52 14.40
CA PHE A 536 -26.02 13.33 14.29
C PHE A 536 -26.40 12.37 13.15
N HIS A 537 -25.62 12.38 12.06
CA HIS A 537 -25.78 11.47 10.93
C HIS A 537 -24.56 10.55 10.88
N GLU A 538 -24.81 9.24 10.80
CA GLU A 538 -23.78 8.20 10.66
C GLU A 538 -22.65 8.33 11.69
N PRO A 539 -22.95 8.28 13.00
CA PRO A 539 -21.91 8.37 14.03
C PRO A 539 -20.90 7.24 13.88
N ARG A 540 -19.62 7.58 14.08
CA ARG A 540 -18.51 6.64 14.05
C ARG A 540 -18.76 5.51 15.06
N THR A 541 -18.50 4.27 14.67
CA THR A 541 -18.76 3.09 15.52
C THR A 541 -17.48 2.50 16.11
N ALA A 542 -17.58 1.99 17.34
CA ALA A 542 -16.44 1.36 18.02
C ALA A 542 -16.14 -0.04 17.42
N HIS A 543 -14.89 -0.27 17.04
CA HIS A 543 -14.35 -1.59 16.76
C HIS A 543 -13.92 -2.25 18.06
N ILE A 544 -14.76 -3.15 18.58
CA ILE A 544 -14.59 -3.79 19.88
C ILE A 544 -13.72 -5.05 19.76
N LEU A 545 -12.60 -5.07 20.47
CA LEU A 545 -11.75 -6.26 20.60
C LEU A 545 -12.42 -7.31 21.51
N GLN A 546 -12.62 -8.53 21.00
CA GLN A 546 -13.24 -9.61 21.75
C GLN A 546 -12.19 -10.48 22.47
N ASN A 547 -12.14 -10.37 23.80
CA ASN A 547 -11.19 -11.07 24.68
C ASN A 547 -9.73 -10.90 24.21
N PRO A 548 -9.23 -9.66 24.08
CA PRO A 548 -7.93 -9.43 23.45
C PRO A 548 -6.77 -9.99 24.29
N ASP A 549 -5.98 -10.91 23.75
CA ASP A 549 -4.70 -11.34 24.35
C ASP A 549 -3.52 -10.69 23.61
N ILE A 550 -2.29 -11.01 24.02
CA ILE A 550 -1.08 -10.52 23.39
C ILE A 550 -1.03 -10.96 21.90
N PRO A 551 -0.94 -10.00 20.94
CA PRO A 551 -1.12 -10.28 19.52
C PRO A 551 -0.18 -11.32 18.91
N ASN A 552 1.05 -11.45 19.43
CA ASN A 552 2.08 -12.37 18.92
C ASN A 552 2.17 -13.72 19.66
N ARG A 553 1.25 -14.03 20.60
CA ARG A 553 1.22 -15.34 21.28
C ARG A 553 0.55 -16.45 20.46
N SER A 554 -0.35 -16.09 19.55
CA SER A 554 -1.18 -17.06 18.82
C SER A 554 -0.62 -17.32 17.41
N SER A 555 -0.75 -18.57 16.93
CA SER A 555 -0.08 -19.08 15.72
C SER A 555 -0.78 -18.77 14.38
N GLY A 556 -1.95 -18.13 14.38
CA GLY A 556 -2.64 -17.74 13.14
C GLY A 556 -2.13 -16.42 12.54
N LEU A 557 -2.53 -16.13 11.31
CA LEU A 557 -2.35 -14.82 10.67
C LEU A 557 -3.49 -13.87 11.04
N ASN A 558 -3.17 -12.60 11.28
CA ASN A 558 -4.14 -11.53 11.47
C ASN A 558 -4.65 -11.05 10.11
N LYS A 559 -5.96 -10.77 10.03
CA LYS A 559 -6.59 -10.22 8.82
C LYS A 559 -7.24 -8.89 9.17
N ILE A 560 -7.34 -7.99 8.19
CA ILE A 560 -8.07 -6.74 8.37
C ILE A 560 -9.52 -7.08 8.73
N ASP A 561 -9.96 -6.60 9.88
CA ASP A 561 -11.29 -6.81 10.44
C ASP A 561 -11.99 -5.48 10.77
N SER A 562 -11.26 -4.37 10.74
CA SER A 562 -11.82 -3.02 10.81
C SER A 562 -12.47 -2.59 9.49
N ARG A 563 -13.39 -1.63 9.59
CA ARG A 563 -13.99 -0.91 8.45
C ARG A 563 -13.62 0.57 8.52
N PRO A 564 -13.61 1.30 7.40
CA PRO A 564 -13.51 2.75 7.41
C PRO A 564 -14.62 3.37 8.27
N ASP A 565 -14.39 4.57 8.80
CA ASP A 565 -15.33 5.29 9.65
C ASP A 565 -15.70 4.53 10.94
N THR A 566 -14.72 3.81 11.49
CA THR A 566 -14.78 3.21 12.83
C THR A 566 -13.66 3.77 13.70
N PHE A 567 -13.65 3.44 14.99
CA PHE A 567 -12.54 3.76 15.88
C PHE A 567 -12.22 2.59 16.79
N ILE A 568 -10.97 2.48 17.22
CA ILE A 568 -10.51 1.50 18.18
C ILE A 568 -9.91 2.20 19.39
N GLU A 569 -10.14 1.65 20.59
CA GLU A 569 -9.54 2.17 21.81
C GLU A 569 -8.32 1.33 22.22
N PHE A 570 -7.22 2.01 22.55
CA PHE A 570 -6.14 1.35 23.27
C PHE A 570 -6.63 0.94 24.66
N THR A 571 -6.59 -0.35 24.97
CA THR A 571 -7.10 -0.93 26.20
C THR A 571 -6.14 -1.97 26.75
N ALA A 572 -6.46 -2.54 27.90
CA ALA A 572 -5.73 -3.66 28.45
C ALA A 572 -6.10 -4.98 27.76
N SER A 573 -5.18 -5.92 27.77
CA SER A 573 -5.45 -7.32 27.48
C SER A 573 -6.53 -7.88 28.42
N ASP A 574 -7.13 -9.00 28.03
CA ASP A 574 -8.18 -9.65 28.79
C ASP A 574 -7.67 -10.05 30.19
N SER A 575 -8.49 -9.79 31.22
CA SER A 575 -8.09 -10.07 32.59
C SER A 575 -7.94 -11.57 32.86
N ASP A 576 -8.75 -12.42 32.24
CA ASP A 576 -8.67 -13.86 32.43
C ASP A 576 -7.45 -14.46 31.70
N LEU A 577 -7.08 -13.91 30.54
CA LEU A 577 -5.94 -14.42 29.74
C LEU A 577 -4.58 -13.87 30.18
N ASP A 578 -4.51 -12.59 30.58
CA ASP A 578 -3.24 -11.88 30.77
C ASP A 578 -3.23 -10.95 31.98
N VAL A 579 -4.19 -11.09 32.90
CA VAL A 579 -4.35 -10.23 34.10
C VAL A 579 -4.43 -8.74 33.73
N ALA A 580 -4.83 -8.43 32.49
CA ALA A 580 -4.87 -7.09 31.95
C ALA A 580 -3.54 -6.31 32.03
N GLN A 581 -2.41 -6.97 31.77
CA GLN A 581 -1.09 -6.37 31.96
C GLN A 581 -0.47 -5.77 30.69
N THR A 582 -1.02 -6.10 29.52
CA THR A 582 -0.50 -5.68 28.22
C THR A 582 -1.46 -4.67 27.59
N THR A 583 -0.95 -3.57 27.03
CA THR A 583 -1.79 -2.64 26.27
C THR A 583 -1.91 -3.11 24.83
N VAL A 584 -3.14 -3.15 24.32
CA VAL A 584 -3.51 -3.58 22.96
C VAL A 584 -4.42 -2.54 22.30
N PRO A 585 -4.44 -2.42 20.96
CA PRO A 585 -3.66 -3.18 19.98
C PRO A 585 -2.16 -2.82 19.97
N PHE A 586 -1.34 -3.66 19.36
CA PHE A 586 0.05 -3.31 19.02
C PHE A 586 0.09 -2.43 17.77
N ILE A 587 1.24 -1.83 17.46
CA ILE A 587 1.43 -0.94 16.31
C ILE A 587 2.36 -1.64 15.33
N ASP A 588 1.91 -1.81 14.09
CA ASP A 588 2.69 -2.38 12.99
C ASP A 588 3.74 -1.36 12.51
N LEU A 589 5.01 -1.73 12.57
CA LEU A 589 6.14 -0.87 12.14
C LEU A 589 6.58 -1.14 10.70
N GLN A 590 6.02 -2.17 10.05
CA GLN A 590 6.44 -2.58 8.73
C GLN A 590 6.20 -1.47 7.69
N PRO A 591 7.11 -1.31 6.71
CA PRO A 591 6.95 -0.31 5.68
C PRO A 591 5.83 -0.65 4.71
N VAL A 592 5.05 0.36 4.34
CA VAL A 592 4.08 0.30 3.24
C VAL A 592 4.59 1.20 2.13
N ALA A 593 5.38 0.62 1.25
CA ALA A 593 6.06 1.30 0.15
C ALA A 593 6.02 0.39 -1.10
N PRO A 594 5.29 0.78 -2.16
CA PRO A 594 5.21 -0.04 -3.36
C PRO A 594 6.57 -0.26 -4.04
N ARG A 595 6.76 -1.42 -4.64
CA ARG A 595 7.90 -1.77 -5.51
C ARG A 595 7.40 -2.29 -6.86
N PRO A 596 7.71 -1.63 -7.99
CA PRO A 596 8.49 -0.39 -8.08
C PRO A 596 7.78 0.80 -7.42
N PRO A 597 8.53 1.84 -6.98
CA PRO A 597 7.95 3.04 -6.38
C PRO A 597 6.95 3.72 -7.31
N CYS A 598 5.79 4.09 -6.78
CA CYS A 598 4.77 4.84 -7.51
C CYS A 598 4.21 5.99 -6.65
N PRO A 599 3.59 7.02 -7.27
CA PRO A 599 2.91 8.07 -6.51
C PRO A 599 1.73 7.50 -5.71
N LEU A 600 1.56 8.01 -4.49
CA LEU A 600 0.41 7.70 -3.65
C LEU A 600 -0.70 8.76 -3.81
N VAL A 601 -1.96 8.33 -3.72
CA VAL A 601 -3.18 9.15 -3.82
C VAL A 601 -4.03 9.13 -2.54
N GLY A 602 -3.51 8.53 -1.48
CA GLY A 602 -4.23 8.43 -0.22
C GLY A 602 -3.45 7.62 0.82
N ALA A 603 -3.94 7.67 2.05
CA ALA A 603 -3.43 6.87 3.15
C ALA A 603 -4.59 6.45 4.07
N GLY A 604 -4.39 5.38 4.82
CA GLY A 604 -5.36 4.94 5.82
C GLY A 604 -4.73 4.33 7.05
N VAL A 605 -5.54 4.16 8.09
CA VAL A 605 -5.21 3.43 9.31
C VAL A 605 -6.25 2.32 9.47
N PHE A 606 -5.79 1.10 9.71
CA PHE A 606 -6.66 -0.05 9.92
C PHE A 606 -6.22 -0.86 11.12
N HIS A 607 -7.13 -1.70 11.61
CA HIS A 607 -6.81 -2.77 12.54
C HIS A 607 -6.86 -4.12 11.80
N LYS A 608 -5.87 -4.97 12.08
CA LYS A 608 -5.89 -6.40 11.71
C LYS A 608 -5.80 -7.24 12.97
N GLY A 609 -6.66 -8.24 13.07
CA GLY A 609 -6.74 -9.08 14.26
C GLY A 609 -7.51 -10.36 14.04
N ARG A 610 -7.86 -10.97 15.16
CA ARG A 610 -8.78 -12.11 15.28
C ARG A 610 -9.27 -12.22 16.72
N ARG A 611 -10.26 -13.06 16.96
CA ARG A 611 -10.70 -13.40 18.32
C ARG A 611 -9.53 -13.94 19.16
N TYR A 612 -9.48 -13.56 20.43
CA TYR A 612 -8.39 -13.91 21.35
C TYR A 612 -7.01 -13.33 20.96
N SER A 613 -7.01 -12.23 20.21
CA SER A 613 -5.83 -11.44 19.88
C SER A 613 -6.19 -9.96 19.96
N GLY A 614 -5.32 -9.17 20.57
CA GLY A 614 -5.44 -7.72 20.58
C GLY A 614 -5.10 -7.07 19.24
N GLY A 615 -4.58 -7.83 18.28
CA GLY A 615 -4.26 -7.39 16.92
C GLY A 615 -3.25 -6.26 16.83
N PHE A 616 -3.16 -5.70 15.61
CA PHE A 616 -2.23 -4.64 15.24
C PHE A 616 -2.97 -3.51 14.54
N VAL A 617 -2.63 -2.27 14.87
CA VAL A 617 -2.96 -1.10 14.05
C VAL A 617 -1.82 -0.81 13.07
N GLY A 618 -2.16 -0.67 11.80
CA GLY A 618 -1.19 -0.49 10.71
C GLY A 618 -1.60 0.62 9.75
N LEU A 619 -0.66 1.04 8.90
CA LEU A 619 -0.90 2.00 7.82
C LEU A 619 -1.26 1.29 6.52
N LYS A 620 -2.10 1.94 5.72
CA LYS A 620 -2.47 1.53 4.37
C LYS A 620 -2.10 2.65 3.39
N ALA A 621 -1.59 2.29 2.22
CA ALA A 621 -1.28 3.25 1.15
C ALA A 621 -2.19 3.03 -0.06
N PHE A 622 -2.65 4.11 -0.69
CA PHE A 622 -3.43 4.05 -1.93
C PHE A 622 -2.56 4.49 -3.10
N THR A 623 -2.36 3.60 -4.06
CA THR A 623 -1.51 3.82 -5.24
C THR A 623 -2.24 4.56 -6.35
N PHE A 624 -1.49 5.33 -7.15
CA PHE A 624 -2.04 6.04 -8.31
C PHE A 624 -2.49 5.07 -9.42
N ASN A 625 -3.73 5.25 -9.90
CA ASN A 625 -4.29 4.43 -10.97
C ASN A 625 -3.83 4.90 -12.36
N GLN A 626 -2.78 4.26 -12.88
CA GLN A 626 -2.25 4.51 -14.22
C GLN A 626 -3.19 4.07 -15.35
N GLY A 627 -4.08 3.11 -15.10
CA GLY A 627 -5.01 2.54 -16.09
C GLY A 627 -5.95 3.55 -16.74
N LYS A 628 -6.30 4.62 -16.01
CA LYS A 628 -7.15 5.71 -16.51
C LYS A 628 -6.54 6.41 -17.73
N HIS A 629 -5.22 6.38 -17.88
CA HIS A 629 -4.48 7.06 -18.93
C HIS A 629 -4.21 6.19 -20.16
N VAL A 630 -4.44 4.88 -20.08
CA VAL A 630 -4.10 3.92 -21.15
C VAL A 630 -4.84 4.25 -22.45
N GLN A 631 -4.14 4.12 -23.57
CA GLN A 631 -4.69 4.27 -24.92
C GLN A 631 -5.49 3.03 -25.31
N ASP A 632 -6.79 3.23 -25.55
CA ASP A 632 -7.76 2.21 -25.97
C ASP A 632 -8.40 2.53 -27.33
N PHE A 633 -7.86 3.53 -28.05
CA PHE A 633 -8.37 3.96 -29.34
C PHE A 633 -7.22 4.39 -30.25
N PHE A 634 -7.23 3.84 -31.45
CA PHE A 634 -6.27 4.07 -32.54
C PHE A 634 -7.09 4.38 -33.81
N PRO A 635 -7.12 5.64 -34.27
CA PRO A 635 -7.96 6.06 -35.41
C PRO A 635 -7.78 5.20 -36.66
N ASP A 636 -6.52 4.82 -36.96
CA ASP A 636 -6.14 3.95 -38.09
C ASP A 636 -6.92 2.62 -38.16
N VAL A 637 -7.52 2.18 -37.05
CA VAL A 637 -8.20 0.89 -36.94
C VAL A 637 -9.64 1.06 -36.44
N ASN A 638 -9.85 1.92 -35.44
CA ASN A 638 -11.16 2.09 -34.82
C ASN A 638 -12.12 2.99 -35.61
N GLU A 639 -11.65 3.79 -36.58
CA GLU A 639 -12.52 4.57 -37.48
C GLU A 639 -12.79 3.84 -38.81
N ALA A 640 -12.11 2.71 -39.08
CA ALA A 640 -12.33 1.90 -40.28
C ALA A 640 -13.63 1.05 -40.21
N GLU A 641 -14.30 1.03 -39.05
CA GLU A 641 -15.55 0.30 -38.81
C GLU A 641 -16.83 1.16 -38.94
N PHE A 642 -16.71 2.43 -39.39
CA PHE A 642 -17.85 3.33 -39.61
C PHE A 642 -17.97 3.86 -41.04
#